data_AF-A0A0V1EYG5-F1
#
_entry.id   AF-A0A0V1EYG5-F1
#
_cell.length_a   1.000
_cell.length_b   1.000
_cell.length_c   1.000
_cell.angle_alpha   90.00
_cell.angle_beta   90.00
_cell.angle_gamma   90.00
#
_symmetry.space_group_name_H-M   'P 1'
#
loop_
_entity.id
_entity.type
_entity.pdbx_description
1 polymer ?
#
loop_
_entity_poly.entity_id
_entity_poly.type
_entity_poly.pdbx_seq_one_letter_code
_entity_poly.pdbx_strand_id
1 'polypeptide(L)'
;MTAANIPKNLLRRPSAMMMDREEYEKLQSAALLKCINAQECAVKEKHLRTLILGTYNDRGAGVFWANLTKIQLESNLVISWKFCHVLHKLLRDGEPHVLTDSLKYVSKLSALGQLWSHLKEGGGMLIKHYCTVLVKKLIFHQHNQQIPGNLSLTESQLEALGSEGVDNWFELSVEVMDYLDAILQLQQSGLPEKELVGHSDRFIPIFGKLKQFYASSSNLQYFKFLVSVPSLPENPPNFVIASDIGNYVCPQVLVHERQGNESPSDSQSVEDVKLVDFNDLVPSQTTVETDHHSISSGISASQETEKDRIINTLRHELDDTKATVFRINQEYALMNQKSRAQMLELEESVAHSKEMLNQLLEENERYRLKNEQLENEKNQLIDEQRENTQNQIVVLEEKFQKMKDAYRSLREEHIKTLKNLSQVQKQLEDGNADKLEPELCKSEQEFANEIQQLKLENEDLNAQVCCQEKEMQVLQISIDQMTEQYAKLESKAKDADACNVELENQITALNHQLTVLKSDCELNCTLLNDHFLTFCKLLSNAMNDTLREIESPAFEQQVTCSAEYFFSKIQPVQENIENMRNLVAEKISDSKLSDESAVLSHLFNLCYCFSTFFRLGQAALRILATSDNVESKLVGNCAIFWRFF
;
A
#
# COMPACT_ATOMS: atom_id res chain seq x y z
N MET A 1 -6.04 -38.90 -31.37
CA MET A 1 -5.23 -39.68 -30.40
C MET A 1 -5.68 -39.29 -29.00
N THR A 2 -5.96 -40.30 -28.20
CA THR A 2 -6.70 -40.32 -26.93
C THR A 2 -5.90 -39.83 -25.73
N ALA A 3 -6.57 -39.13 -24.81
CA ALA A 3 -6.31 -39.23 -23.37
C ALA A 3 -7.60 -38.91 -22.58
N ALA A 4 -8.49 -39.90 -22.54
CA ALA A 4 -9.55 -40.01 -21.56
C ALA A 4 -9.00 -40.55 -20.22
N ASN A 5 -9.77 -40.33 -19.15
CA ASN A 5 -9.66 -40.91 -17.80
C ASN A 5 -8.56 -40.38 -16.87
N ILE A 6 -8.89 -39.29 -16.17
CA ILE A 6 -8.46 -39.10 -14.78
C ILE A 6 -9.61 -39.60 -13.88
N PRO A 7 -9.39 -40.57 -12.97
CA PRO A 7 -10.44 -41.15 -12.15
C PRO A 7 -11.04 -40.15 -11.15
N LYS A 8 -12.38 -40.06 -11.13
CA LYS A 8 -13.21 -39.18 -10.28
C LYS A 8 -13.24 -39.55 -8.78
N ASN A 9 -12.22 -40.22 -8.24
CA ASN A 9 -12.22 -40.74 -6.86
C ASN A 9 -11.30 -40.00 -5.87
N LEU A 10 -10.97 -38.73 -6.11
CA LEU A 10 -10.24 -37.88 -5.14
C LEU A 10 -11.11 -36.81 -4.45
N LEU A 11 -12.42 -36.81 -4.68
CA LEU A 11 -13.37 -35.86 -4.07
C LEU A 11 -14.34 -36.54 -3.10
N ARG A 12 -13.79 -37.35 -2.19
CA ARG A 12 -14.49 -37.69 -0.94
C ARG A 12 -13.48 -37.69 0.21
N ARG A 13 -12.92 -36.52 0.49
CA ARG A 13 -12.50 -36.23 1.87
C ARG A 13 -13.77 -35.82 2.62
N PRO A 14 -14.03 -36.37 3.81
CA PRO A 14 -15.07 -35.84 4.68
C PRO A 14 -14.84 -34.35 4.88
N SER A 15 -15.92 -33.57 4.91
CA SER A 15 -15.89 -32.18 5.34
C SER A 15 -15.05 -32.08 6.62
N ALA A 16 -14.13 -31.12 6.67
CA ALA A 16 -13.20 -30.92 7.80
C ALA A 16 -13.93 -30.66 9.14
N MET A 17 -15.26 -30.51 9.13
CA MET A 17 -16.10 -30.29 10.31
C MET A 17 -16.41 -31.55 11.13
N MET A 18 -15.95 -32.73 10.73
CA MET A 18 -16.06 -33.97 11.53
C MET A 18 -14.76 -34.78 11.56
N MET A 19 -13.60 -34.10 11.54
CA MET A 19 -12.34 -34.77 11.89
C MET A 19 -12.21 -34.74 13.40
N ASP A 20 -12.03 -35.90 14.01
CA ASP A 20 -11.77 -36.01 15.44
C ASP A 20 -10.58 -35.09 15.81
N ARG A 21 -10.69 -34.38 16.94
CA ARG A 21 -9.69 -33.38 17.36
C ARG A 21 -8.31 -34.04 17.47
N GLU A 22 -8.28 -35.29 17.90
CA GLU A 22 -7.05 -36.07 18.00
C GLU A 22 -6.43 -36.38 16.62
N GLU A 23 -7.25 -36.72 15.62
CA GLU A 23 -6.79 -36.94 14.24
C GLU A 23 -6.28 -35.64 13.59
N TYR A 24 -6.93 -34.52 13.85
CA TYR A 24 -6.48 -33.21 13.41
C TYR A 24 -5.10 -32.85 13.99
N GLU A 25 -4.93 -33.02 15.30
CA GLU A 25 -3.65 -32.72 15.97
C GLU A 25 -2.53 -33.66 15.49
N LYS A 26 -2.84 -34.95 15.27
CA LYS A 26 -1.92 -35.90 14.63
C LYS A 26 -1.54 -35.45 13.22
N LEU A 27 -2.49 -34.96 12.43
CA LEU A 27 -2.23 -34.45 11.07
C LEU A 27 -1.32 -33.22 11.09
N GLN A 28 -1.59 -32.24 11.96
CA GLN A 28 -0.76 -31.04 12.14
C GLN A 28 0.65 -31.40 12.60
N SER A 29 0.77 -32.29 13.60
CA SER A 29 2.06 -32.77 14.10
C SER A 29 2.85 -33.50 13.01
N ALA A 30 2.21 -34.34 12.20
CA ALA A 30 2.85 -35.06 11.10
C ALA A 30 3.29 -34.09 9.98
N ALA A 31 2.47 -33.11 9.63
CA ALA A 31 2.81 -32.08 8.66
C ALA A 31 4.04 -31.27 9.11
N LEU A 32 4.08 -30.89 10.40
CA LEU A 32 5.20 -30.15 10.97
C LEU A 32 6.52 -30.92 10.84
N LEU A 33 6.55 -32.21 11.20
CA LEU A 33 7.75 -33.06 11.09
C LEU A 33 8.18 -33.29 9.63
N LYS A 34 7.24 -33.25 8.68
CA LYS A 34 7.55 -33.33 7.24
C LYS A 34 8.07 -32.00 6.67
N CYS A 35 7.70 -30.87 7.26
CA CYS A 35 8.20 -29.55 6.91
C CYS A 35 9.56 -29.26 7.55
N ILE A 36 9.74 -29.57 8.83
CA ILE A 36 10.93 -29.26 9.61
C ILE A 36 11.66 -30.57 9.93
N ASN A 37 12.71 -30.84 9.16
CA ASN A 37 13.57 -32.02 9.30
C ASN A 37 14.98 -31.72 8.77
N ALA A 38 15.94 -32.60 9.09
CA ALA A 38 17.35 -32.44 8.73
C ALA A 38 17.68 -32.70 7.25
N GLN A 39 16.69 -33.05 6.40
CA GLN A 39 16.97 -33.32 4.97
C GLN A 39 17.22 -32.01 4.22
N GLU A 40 18.34 -31.88 3.52
CA GLU A 40 18.69 -30.72 2.68
C GLU A 40 17.87 -30.69 1.39
N CYS A 41 16.58 -30.42 1.52
CA CYS A 41 15.64 -30.27 0.43
C CYS A 41 14.64 -29.17 0.75
N ALA A 42 14.01 -28.61 -0.28
CA ALA A 42 12.99 -27.59 -0.10
C ALA A 42 11.86 -28.09 0.82
N VAL A 43 11.24 -27.16 1.56
CA VAL A 43 10.07 -27.47 2.39
C VAL A 43 8.94 -27.97 1.49
N LYS A 44 8.34 -29.11 1.86
CA LYS A 44 7.27 -29.72 1.07
C LYS A 44 6.00 -28.88 1.14
N GLU A 45 5.64 -28.24 0.03
CA GLU A 45 4.51 -27.30 -0.06
C GLU A 45 3.17 -27.89 0.40
N LYS A 46 2.89 -29.16 0.07
CA LYS A 46 1.67 -29.86 0.52
C LYS A 46 1.53 -29.82 2.05
N HIS A 47 2.61 -30.06 2.78
CA HIS A 47 2.59 -30.10 4.24
C HIS A 47 2.58 -28.68 4.82
N LEU A 48 3.29 -27.74 4.19
CA LEU A 48 3.24 -26.34 4.58
C LEU A 48 1.83 -25.77 4.43
N ARG A 49 1.13 -26.10 3.34
CA ARG A 49 -0.28 -25.72 3.15
C ARG A 49 -1.19 -26.31 4.24
N THR A 50 -0.94 -27.54 4.69
CA THR A 50 -1.67 -28.13 5.83
C THR A 50 -1.46 -27.32 7.11
N LEU A 51 -0.24 -26.85 7.38
CA LEU A 51 0.04 -26.01 8.55
C LEU A 51 -0.65 -24.64 8.44
N ILE A 52 -0.58 -23.98 7.28
CA ILE A 52 -1.24 -22.69 7.04
C ILE A 52 -2.75 -22.83 7.22
N LEU A 53 -3.39 -23.81 6.58
CA LEU A 53 -4.83 -24.06 6.75
C LEU A 53 -5.19 -24.41 8.21
N GLY A 54 -4.28 -25.08 8.92
CA GLY A 54 -4.44 -25.35 10.35
C GLY A 54 -4.61 -24.08 11.17
N THR A 55 -3.88 -23.01 10.84
CA THR A 55 -4.01 -21.73 11.56
C THR A 55 -5.40 -21.10 11.44
N TYR A 56 -6.06 -21.25 10.28
CA TYR A 56 -7.44 -20.77 10.11
C TYR A 56 -8.45 -21.63 10.86
N ASN A 57 -8.22 -22.93 10.95
CA ASN A 57 -9.07 -23.84 11.72
C ASN A 57 -8.98 -23.59 13.22
N ASP A 58 -7.77 -23.33 13.74
CA ASP A 58 -7.51 -23.07 15.16
C ASP A 58 -7.67 -21.59 15.56
N ARG A 59 -7.96 -20.69 14.60
CA ARG A 59 -8.02 -19.23 14.80
C ARG A 59 -6.74 -18.66 15.43
N GLY A 60 -5.58 -19.13 14.97
CA GLY A 60 -4.29 -18.69 15.48
C GLY A 60 -3.17 -19.73 15.29
N ALA A 61 -2.07 -19.56 16.02
CA ALA A 61 -0.86 -20.38 15.88
C ALA A 61 -0.65 -21.38 17.04
N GLY A 62 -1.63 -21.53 17.94
CA GLY A 62 -1.50 -22.33 19.17
C GLY A 62 -1.01 -23.76 18.93
N VAL A 63 -1.66 -24.50 18.02
CA VAL A 63 -1.30 -25.91 17.71
C VAL A 63 0.07 -26.02 17.04
N PHE A 64 0.44 -25.05 16.20
CA PHE A 64 1.77 -24.99 15.58
C PHE A 64 2.86 -24.86 16.65
N TRP A 65 2.75 -23.88 17.54
CA TRP A 65 3.73 -23.63 18.59
C TRP A 65 3.80 -24.77 19.62
N ALA A 66 2.65 -25.36 19.98
CA ALA A 66 2.59 -26.52 20.86
C ALA A 66 3.33 -27.72 20.25
N ASN A 67 3.10 -28.02 18.97
CA ASN A 67 3.79 -29.12 18.30
C ASN A 67 5.28 -28.85 18.04
N LEU A 68 5.67 -27.58 17.88
CA LEU A 68 7.07 -27.20 17.68
C LEU A 68 7.95 -27.55 18.88
N THR A 69 7.40 -27.64 20.10
CA THR A 69 8.14 -28.07 21.29
C THR A 69 8.75 -29.47 21.17
N LYS A 70 8.22 -30.30 20.26
CA LYS A 70 8.71 -31.65 19.97
C LYS A 70 9.97 -31.68 19.08
N ILE A 71 10.39 -30.52 18.55
CA ILE A 71 11.53 -30.39 17.62
C ILE A 71 12.62 -29.57 18.30
N GLN A 72 13.83 -30.14 18.37
CA GLN A 72 15.04 -29.42 18.79
C GLN A 72 15.55 -28.57 17.62
N LEU A 73 15.23 -27.28 17.63
CA LEU A 73 15.53 -26.37 16.52
C LEU A 73 17.05 -26.17 16.35
N GLU A 74 17.74 -26.08 17.47
CA GLU A 74 19.18 -25.92 17.63
C GLU A 74 20.01 -27.12 17.19
N SER A 75 19.38 -28.28 16.95
CA SER A 75 20.10 -29.52 16.64
C SER A 75 20.80 -29.52 15.28
N ASN A 76 20.29 -28.74 14.31
CA ASN A 76 20.81 -28.73 12.94
C ASN A 76 20.47 -27.41 12.22
N LEU A 77 21.42 -26.89 11.44
CA LEU A 77 21.26 -25.70 10.59
C LEU A 77 20.03 -25.80 9.67
N VAL A 78 19.85 -26.94 9.00
CA VAL A 78 18.75 -27.19 8.07
C VAL A 78 17.40 -27.16 8.77
N ILE A 79 17.33 -27.70 9.99
CA ILE A 79 16.12 -27.68 10.82
C ILE A 79 15.77 -26.24 11.19
N SER A 80 16.75 -25.48 11.69
CA SER A 80 16.57 -24.07 12.04
C SER A 80 16.17 -23.21 10.84
N TRP A 81 16.80 -23.42 9.67
CA TRP A 81 16.46 -22.73 8.44
C TRP A 81 15.02 -23.04 7.98
N LYS A 82 14.66 -24.33 7.94
CA LYS A 82 13.30 -24.75 7.57
C LYS A 82 12.26 -24.23 8.56
N PHE A 83 12.58 -24.19 9.85
CA PHE A 83 11.74 -23.56 10.85
C PHE A 83 11.51 -22.07 10.52
N CYS A 84 12.57 -21.30 10.26
CA CYS A 84 12.45 -19.89 9.91
C CYS A 84 11.57 -19.71 8.66
N HIS A 85 11.78 -20.54 7.65
CA HIS A 85 10.97 -20.53 6.42
C HIS A 85 9.49 -20.85 6.65
N VAL A 86 9.20 -21.91 7.41
CA VAL A 86 7.82 -22.32 7.73
C VAL A 86 7.14 -21.23 8.54
N LEU A 87 7.79 -20.70 9.57
CA LEU A 87 7.23 -19.63 10.40
C LEU A 87 6.99 -18.36 9.57
N HIS A 88 7.92 -17.97 8.70
CA HIS A 88 7.75 -16.83 7.80
C HIS A 88 6.48 -17.00 6.95
N LYS A 89 6.27 -18.19 6.38
CA LYS A 89 5.10 -18.51 5.57
C LYS A 89 3.80 -18.48 6.38
N LEU A 90 3.82 -18.96 7.63
CA LEU A 90 2.67 -18.85 8.54
C LEU A 90 2.34 -17.40 8.87
N LEU A 91 3.34 -16.57 9.18
CA LEU A 91 3.14 -15.14 9.47
C LEU A 91 2.69 -14.32 8.25
N ARG A 92 2.87 -14.85 7.03
CA ARG A 92 2.52 -14.17 5.79
C ARG A 92 1.14 -14.60 5.26
N ASP A 93 0.90 -15.91 5.24
CA ASP A 93 -0.24 -16.53 4.55
C ASP A 93 -1.25 -17.18 5.52
N GLY A 94 -0.92 -17.27 6.81
CA GLY A 94 -1.77 -17.81 7.87
C GLY A 94 -2.85 -16.85 8.37
N GLU A 95 -3.65 -17.33 9.31
CA GLU A 95 -4.72 -16.54 9.95
C GLU A 95 -4.13 -15.30 10.66
N PRO A 96 -4.78 -14.11 10.62
CA PRO A 96 -4.19 -12.86 11.12
C PRO A 96 -3.70 -12.89 12.58
N HIS A 97 -4.38 -13.59 13.49
CA HIS A 97 -3.96 -13.72 14.89
C HIS A 97 -2.65 -14.50 15.05
N VAL A 98 -2.17 -15.22 14.03
CA VAL A 98 -0.85 -15.86 14.02
C VAL A 98 0.26 -14.86 14.31
N LEU A 99 0.14 -13.61 13.84
CA LEU A 99 1.09 -12.54 14.12
C LEU A 99 1.11 -12.21 15.62
N THR A 100 -0.06 -11.95 16.20
CA THR A 100 -0.24 -11.61 17.62
C THR A 100 0.18 -12.78 18.53
N ASP A 101 -0.28 -13.99 18.23
CA ASP A 101 0.05 -15.21 18.98
C ASP A 101 1.55 -15.49 19.03
N SER A 102 2.26 -15.10 17.97
CA SER A 102 3.69 -15.37 17.82
C SER A 102 4.57 -14.36 18.54
N LEU A 103 4.04 -13.21 18.99
CA LEU A 103 4.80 -12.18 19.71
C LEU A 103 5.48 -12.71 20.98
N LYS A 104 4.79 -13.58 21.72
CA LYS A 104 5.35 -14.20 22.95
C LYS A 104 6.60 -15.07 22.70
N TYR A 105 6.90 -15.40 21.44
CA TYR A 105 8.08 -16.19 21.06
C TYR A 105 9.23 -15.33 20.50
N VAL A 106 9.12 -14.00 20.49
CA VAL A 106 10.21 -13.10 20.05
C VAL A 106 11.53 -13.41 20.76
N SER A 107 11.51 -13.54 22.10
CA SER A 107 12.72 -13.87 22.86
C SER A 107 13.33 -15.22 22.46
N LYS A 108 12.51 -16.20 22.09
CA LYS A 108 12.96 -17.52 21.61
C LYS A 108 13.60 -17.41 20.23
N LEU A 109 13.03 -16.60 19.33
CA LEU A 109 13.60 -16.33 18.00
C LEU A 109 14.95 -15.61 18.12
N SER A 110 15.03 -14.59 18.97
CA SER A 110 16.29 -13.88 19.23
C SER A 110 17.36 -14.80 19.81
N ALA A 111 17.01 -15.68 20.76
CA ALA A 111 17.94 -16.64 21.32
C ALA A 111 18.44 -17.66 20.28
N LEU A 112 17.55 -18.16 19.40
CA LEU A 112 17.92 -19.06 18.31
C LEU A 112 18.89 -18.38 17.33
N GLY A 113 18.59 -17.14 16.92
CA GLY A 113 19.48 -16.37 16.05
C GLY A 113 20.84 -16.10 16.70
N GLN A 114 20.86 -15.77 17.99
CA GLN A 114 22.09 -15.53 18.74
C GLN A 114 22.95 -16.79 18.85
N LEU A 115 22.34 -17.96 19.07
CA LEU A 115 23.04 -19.24 19.09
C LEU A 115 23.82 -19.48 17.79
N TRP A 116 23.16 -19.27 16.65
CA TRP A 116 23.79 -19.51 15.35
C TRP A 116 24.76 -18.40 14.92
N SER A 117 24.72 -17.23 15.55
CA SER A 117 25.65 -16.12 15.29
C SER A 117 27.11 -16.45 15.62
N HIS A 118 27.34 -17.44 16.50
CA HIS A 118 28.69 -17.89 16.87
C HIS A 118 29.41 -18.61 15.72
N LEU A 119 28.66 -19.11 14.73
CA LEU A 119 29.21 -19.66 13.49
C LEU A 119 29.40 -18.50 12.49
N LYS A 120 30.55 -17.83 12.60
CA LYS A 120 30.87 -16.60 11.84
C LYS A 120 30.94 -16.79 10.32
N GLU A 121 31.07 -18.03 9.83
CA GLU A 121 31.11 -18.37 8.41
C GLU A 121 30.08 -19.48 8.09
N GLY A 122 29.33 -19.32 6.99
CA GLY A 122 28.36 -20.31 6.50
C GLY A 122 26.91 -20.12 6.98
N GLY A 123 26.12 -21.20 6.97
CA GLY A 123 24.66 -21.18 7.18
C GLY A 123 24.17 -20.66 8.53
N GLY A 124 25.04 -20.51 9.54
CA GLY A 124 24.68 -19.97 10.85
C GLY A 124 24.31 -18.49 10.80
N MET A 125 25.09 -17.68 10.07
CA MET A 125 24.79 -16.26 9.87
C MET A 125 23.49 -16.06 9.07
N LEU A 126 23.19 -16.97 8.14
CA LEU A 126 21.91 -16.98 7.42
C LEU A 126 20.72 -17.13 8.37
N ILE A 127 20.79 -18.08 9.30
CA ILE A 127 19.73 -18.29 10.30
C ILE A 127 19.62 -17.09 11.23
N LYS A 128 20.74 -16.52 11.69
CA LYS A 128 20.75 -15.31 12.53
C LYS A 128 19.98 -14.17 11.86
N HIS A 129 20.31 -13.83 10.62
CA HIS A 129 19.59 -12.75 9.91
C HIS A 129 18.13 -13.12 9.64
N TYR A 130 17.81 -14.39 9.39
CA TYR A 130 16.41 -14.81 9.20
C TYR A 130 15.60 -14.67 10.49
N CYS A 131 16.15 -15.08 11.64
CA CYS A 131 15.52 -14.82 12.93
C CYS A 131 15.31 -13.32 13.17
N THR A 132 16.26 -12.46 12.81
CA THR A 132 16.10 -11.00 12.89
C THR A 132 14.94 -10.51 12.02
N VAL A 133 14.81 -10.98 10.77
CA VAL A 133 13.68 -10.66 9.88
C VAL A 133 12.35 -11.05 10.51
N LEU A 134 12.26 -12.24 11.09
CA LEU A 134 11.04 -12.72 11.74
C LEU A 134 10.68 -11.89 12.97
N VAL A 135 11.67 -11.50 13.78
CA VAL A 135 11.45 -10.61 14.94
C VAL A 135 11.00 -9.23 14.47
N LYS A 136 11.68 -8.62 13.49
CA LYS A 136 11.29 -7.32 12.92
C LYS A 136 9.87 -7.36 12.34
N LYS A 137 9.51 -8.45 11.65
CA LYS A 137 8.13 -8.68 11.17
C LYS A 137 7.11 -8.67 12.31
N LEU A 138 7.37 -9.41 13.38
CA LEU A 138 6.46 -9.49 14.52
C LEU A 138 6.28 -8.13 15.21
N ILE A 139 7.37 -7.42 15.49
CA ILE A 139 7.32 -6.09 16.11
C ILE A 139 6.61 -5.08 15.19
N PHE A 140 6.90 -5.10 13.89
CA PHE A 140 6.19 -4.27 12.90
C PHE A 140 4.67 -4.47 12.97
N HIS A 141 4.20 -5.73 13.02
CA HIS A 141 2.76 -6.01 13.10
C HIS A 141 2.16 -5.82 14.51
N GLN A 142 2.99 -5.73 15.56
CA GLN A 142 2.51 -5.33 16.89
C GLN A 142 2.04 -3.88 16.89
N HIS A 143 2.80 -2.99 16.24
CA HIS A 143 2.45 -1.58 16.10
C HIS A 143 1.44 -1.35 14.97
N ASN A 144 1.51 -2.13 13.88
CA ASN A 144 0.68 -1.97 12.68
C ASN A 144 -0.28 -3.15 12.48
N GLN A 145 -1.19 -3.39 13.42
CA GLN A 145 -2.12 -4.55 13.38
C GLN A 145 -3.07 -4.54 12.18
N GLN A 146 -3.34 -3.36 11.62
CA GLN A 146 -4.18 -3.19 10.44
C GLN A 146 -3.49 -3.66 9.15
N ILE A 147 -2.16 -3.76 9.14
CA ILE A 147 -1.39 -4.18 7.97
C ILE A 147 -1.36 -5.72 7.90
N PRO A 148 -1.84 -6.34 6.81
CA PRO A 148 -1.86 -7.79 6.70
C PRO A 148 -0.46 -8.38 6.60
N GLY A 149 -0.31 -9.65 6.99
CA GLY A 149 0.98 -10.36 7.01
C GLY A 149 1.68 -10.46 5.65
N ASN A 150 0.94 -10.35 4.55
CA ASN A 150 1.49 -10.32 3.18
C ASN A 150 1.86 -8.91 2.69
N LEU A 151 1.65 -7.87 3.51
CA LEU A 151 1.89 -6.46 3.21
C LEU A 151 1.13 -5.94 1.97
N SER A 152 0.06 -6.63 1.56
CA SER A 152 -0.75 -6.23 0.41
C SER A 152 -1.91 -5.38 0.89
N LEU A 153 -1.85 -4.07 0.58
CA LEU A 153 -2.87 -3.08 0.93
C LEU A 153 -3.42 -2.45 -0.35
N THR A 154 -4.72 -2.14 -0.37
CA THR A 154 -5.30 -1.26 -1.40
C THR A 154 -4.90 0.19 -1.12
N GLU A 155 -4.98 1.05 -2.13
CA GLU A 155 -4.70 2.49 -1.99
C GLU A 155 -5.57 3.13 -0.91
N SER A 156 -6.86 2.78 -0.87
CA SER A 156 -7.79 3.22 0.19
C SER A 156 -7.42 2.74 1.59
N GLN A 157 -6.95 1.51 1.74
CA GLN A 157 -6.49 0.99 3.03
C GLN A 157 -5.21 1.70 3.48
N LEU A 158 -4.32 1.99 2.54
CA LEU A 158 -3.09 2.73 2.81
C LEU A 158 -3.42 4.17 3.26
N GLU A 159 -4.29 4.88 2.55
CA GLU A 159 -4.74 6.22 2.94
C GLU A 159 -5.41 6.24 4.32
N ALA A 160 -6.20 5.22 4.65
CA ALA A 160 -6.84 5.09 5.95
C ALA A 160 -5.83 5.00 7.11
N LEU A 161 -4.69 4.29 6.92
CA LEU A 161 -3.61 4.22 7.92
C LEU A 161 -3.00 5.60 8.24
N GLY A 162 -3.08 6.52 7.27
CA GLY A 162 -2.55 7.86 7.34
C GLY A 162 -3.50 8.96 7.80
N SER A 163 -4.78 8.62 8.00
CA SER A 163 -5.84 9.59 8.28
C SER A 163 -5.73 10.27 9.65
N GLU A 164 -4.91 9.72 10.55
CA GLU A 164 -4.70 10.22 11.91
C GLU A 164 -3.52 11.22 12.05
N GLY A 165 -2.74 11.48 10.98
CA GLY A 165 -1.72 12.53 10.98
C GLY A 165 -0.41 12.18 10.25
N VAL A 166 0.44 13.20 10.05
CA VAL A 166 1.74 13.06 9.36
C VAL A 166 2.74 12.22 10.18
N ASP A 167 2.58 12.20 11.49
CA ASP A 167 3.45 11.49 12.44
C ASP A 167 3.38 9.97 12.21
N ASN A 168 2.18 9.42 11.97
CA ASN A 168 1.97 8.00 11.67
C ASN A 168 2.67 7.57 10.38
N TRP A 169 2.65 8.41 9.34
CA TRP A 169 3.37 8.14 8.10
C TRP A 169 4.88 8.11 8.29
N PHE A 170 5.38 9.02 9.11
CA PHE A 170 6.80 9.09 9.42
C PHE A 170 7.25 7.84 10.19
N GLU A 171 6.53 7.47 11.26
CA GLU A 171 6.82 6.27 12.05
C GLU A 171 6.72 5.00 11.21
N LEU A 172 5.64 4.81 10.45
CA LEU A 172 5.49 3.68 9.53
C LEU A 172 6.64 3.60 8.51
N SER A 173 7.10 4.74 7.99
CA SER A 173 8.22 4.78 7.05
C SER A 173 9.54 4.34 7.69
N VAL A 174 9.80 4.75 8.93
CA VAL A 174 10.96 4.30 9.72
C VAL A 174 10.90 2.79 9.93
N GLU A 175 9.75 2.26 10.32
CA GLU A 175 9.60 0.83 10.61
C GLU A 175 9.70 -0.05 9.35
N VAL A 176 9.11 0.39 8.23
CA VAL A 176 9.25 -0.30 6.94
C VAL A 176 10.71 -0.32 6.49
N MET A 177 11.45 0.77 6.68
CA MET A 177 12.89 0.86 6.39
C MET A 177 13.70 -0.12 7.24
N ASP A 178 13.46 -0.15 8.54
CA ASP A 178 14.10 -1.08 9.48
C ASP A 178 13.83 -2.54 9.09
N TYR A 179 12.61 -2.83 8.63
CA TYR A 179 12.24 -4.16 8.19
C TYR A 179 12.89 -4.53 6.85
N LEU A 180 12.97 -3.58 5.90
CA LEU A 180 13.67 -3.75 4.63
C LEU A 180 15.18 -4.01 4.83
N ASP A 181 15.83 -3.27 5.72
CA ASP A 181 17.26 -3.48 6.03
C ASP A 181 17.51 -4.90 6.54
N ALA A 182 16.67 -5.40 7.45
CA ALA A 182 16.78 -6.79 7.93
C ALA A 182 16.64 -7.82 6.79
N ILE A 183 15.72 -7.58 5.84
CA ILE A 183 15.53 -8.46 4.66
C ILE A 183 16.77 -8.42 3.75
N LEU A 184 17.33 -7.23 3.52
CA LEU A 184 18.51 -7.05 2.68
C LEU A 184 19.74 -7.75 3.29
N GLN A 185 19.95 -7.63 4.60
CA GLN A 185 21.02 -8.33 5.31
C GLN A 185 20.90 -9.85 5.19
N LEU A 186 19.68 -10.40 5.31
CA LEU A 186 19.44 -11.83 5.09
C LEU A 186 19.82 -12.23 3.66
N GLN A 187 19.41 -11.45 2.67
CA GLN A 187 19.62 -11.74 1.26
C GLN A 187 21.11 -11.75 0.87
N GLN A 188 21.88 -10.76 1.35
CA GLN A 188 23.33 -10.69 1.14
C GLN A 188 24.10 -11.85 1.76
N SER A 189 23.59 -12.41 2.87
CA SER A 189 24.24 -13.54 3.52
C SER A 189 24.07 -14.87 2.76
N GLY A 190 23.24 -14.92 1.69
CA GLY A 190 22.85 -16.18 1.04
C GLY A 190 22.74 -16.18 -0.49
N LEU A 191 22.73 -15.02 -1.16
CA LEU A 191 22.62 -14.94 -2.62
C LEU A 191 23.90 -14.40 -3.27
N PRO A 192 24.33 -14.93 -4.43
CA PRO A 192 25.39 -14.34 -5.23
C PRO A 192 25.06 -12.90 -5.65
N GLU A 193 26.10 -12.06 -5.77
CA GLU A 193 26.07 -10.63 -6.11
C GLU A 193 25.16 -10.27 -7.31
N LYS A 194 25.05 -11.19 -8.29
CA LYS A 194 24.23 -11.00 -9.49
C LYS A 194 22.72 -11.02 -9.26
N GLU A 195 22.25 -11.62 -8.17
CA GLU A 195 20.82 -11.74 -7.84
C GLU A 195 20.31 -10.55 -6.99
N LEU A 196 21.23 -9.71 -6.50
CA LEU A 196 20.95 -8.50 -5.70
C LEU A 196 20.70 -7.25 -6.57
N VAL A 197 21.00 -7.31 -7.87
CA VAL A 197 20.85 -6.17 -8.81
C VAL A 197 19.41 -5.67 -8.85
N GLY A 198 18.44 -6.57 -9.05
CA GLY A 198 17.01 -6.20 -9.12
C GLY A 198 16.42 -5.70 -7.79
N HIS A 199 17.13 -5.85 -6.67
CA HIS A 199 16.74 -5.24 -5.39
C HIS A 199 17.34 -3.85 -5.25
N SER A 200 18.60 -3.68 -5.67
CA SER A 200 19.24 -2.36 -5.76
C SER A 200 18.43 -1.43 -6.68
N ASP A 201 17.96 -1.94 -7.82
CA ASP A 201 17.10 -1.21 -8.77
C ASP A 201 15.76 -0.74 -8.15
N ARG A 202 15.22 -1.50 -7.19
CA ARG A 202 13.99 -1.14 -6.47
C ARG A 202 14.25 -0.24 -5.26
N PHE A 203 15.36 -0.44 -4.56
CA PHE A 203 15.71 0.31 -3.35
C PHE A 203 16.16 1.73 -3.66
N ILE A 204 17.02 1.93 -4.67
CA ILE A 204 17.58 3.24 -5.03
C ILE A 204 16.49 4.32 -5.24
N PRO A 205 15.42 4.09 -6.02
CA PRO A 205 14.38 5.11 -6.19
C PRO A 205 13.58 5.35 -4.90
N ILE A 206 13.40 4.33 -4.04
CA ILE A 206 12.72 4.47 -2.75
C ILE A 206 13.58 5.29 -1.79
N PHE A 207 14.89 5.03 -1.71
CA PHE A 207 15.84 5.80 -0.92
C PHE A 207 15.87 7.27 -1.35
N GLY A 208 15.82 7.54 -2.66
CA GLY A 208 15.74 8.91 -3.19
C GLY A 208 14.48 9.65 -2.74
N LYS A 209 13.30 9.01 -2.85
CA LYS A 209 12.03 9.56 -2.35
C LYS A 209 12.05 9.78 -0.84
N LEU A 210 12.65 8.86 -0.10
CA LEU A 210 12.75 8.96 1.34
C LEU A 210 13.69 10.08 1.78
N LYS A 211 14.84 10.24 1.11
CA LYS A 211 15.75 11.37 1.33
C LYS A 211 15.04 12.70 1.12
N GLN A 212 14.22 12.79 0.07
CA GLN A 212 13.39 13.97 -0.18
C GLN A 212 12.33 14.17 0.91
N PHE A 213 11.71 13.09 1.40
CA PHE A 213 10.74 13.15 2.49
C PHE A 213 11.37 13.65 3.79
N TYR A 214 12.49 13.07 4.26
CA TYR A 214 13.19 13.54 5.47
C TYR A 214 13.70 14.98 5.32
N ALA A 215 14.21 15.36 4.15
CA ALA A 215 14.59 16.74 3.87
C ALA A 215 13.38 17.70 3.93
N SER A 216 12.21 17.27 3.44
CA SER A 216 10.99 18.07 3.51
C SER A 216 10.46 18.17 4.94
N SER A 217 10.44 17.05 5.68
CA SER A 217 9.96 16.97 7.06
C SER A 217 10.85 17.73 8.04
N SER A 218 12.17 17.74 7.84
CA SER A 218 13.11 18.53 8.67
C SER A 218 12.97 20.05 8.47
N ASN A 219 12.42 20.50 7.34
CA ASN A 219 12.14 21.92 7.07
C ASN A 219 10.82 22.41 7.70
N LEU A 220 9.98 21.50 8.22
CA LEU A 220 8.72 21.87 8.86
C LEU A 220 8.98 22.33 10.30
N GLN A 221 8.61 23.58 10.58
CA GLN A 221 8.80 24.22 11.89
C GLN A 221 8.16 23.41 13.04
N TYR A 222 7.02 22.75 12.78
CA TYR A 222 6.33 21.91 13.76
C TYR A 222 7.20 20.74 14.25
N PHE A 223 7.90 20.05 13.33
CA PHE A 223 8.74 18.90 13.68
C PHE A 223 10.01 19.29 14.41
N LYS A 224 10.58 20.45 14.07
CA LYS A 224 11.82 20.97 14.67
C LYS A 224 11.79 21.04 16.21
N PHE A 225 10.62 21.20 16.81
CA PHE A 225 10.44 21.32 18.26
C PHE A 225 9.84 20.08 18.94
N LEU A 226 9.29 19.11 18.18
CA LEU A 226 8.74 17.85 18.72
C LEU A 226 9.71 16.68 18.63
N VAL A 227 10.41 16.54 17.51
CA VAL A 227 11.25 15.39 17.17
C VAL A 227 12.48 15.83 16.40
N SER A 228 13.65 15.35 16.80
CA SER A 228 14.86 15.56 16.00
C SER A 228 14.82 14.62 14.79
N VAL A 229 14.40 15.13 13.63
CA VAL A 229 14.43 14.38 12.35
C VAL A 229 15.90 14.23 11.91
N PRO A 230 16.46 13.02 11.90
CA PRO A 230 17.87 12.84 11.59
C PRO A 230 18.14 12.85 10.08
N SER A 231 19.36 13.22 9.68
CA SER A 231 19.75 13.31 8.27
C SER A 231 20.18 11.95 7.71
N LEU A 232 19.57 11.54 6.59
CA LEU A 232 19.99 10.36 5.83
C LEU A 232 21.37 10.60 5.15
N PRO A 233 22.21 9.56 4.99
CA PRO A 233 23.49 9.65 4.29
C PRO A 233 23.38 10.21 2.86
N GLU A 234 24.44 10.83 2.35
CA GLU A 234 24.43 11.42 1.00
C GLU A 234 24.20 10.38 -0.10
N ASN A 235 24.79 9.19 0.04
CA ASN A 235 24.69 8.10 -0.91
C ASN A 235 23.89 6.92 -0.33
N PRO A 236 23.08 6.23 -1.13
CA PRO A 236 22.44 4.99 -0.71
C PRO A 236 23.51 3.96 -0.30
N PRO A 237 23.23 3.10 0.69
CA PRO A 237 24.18 2.05 1.10
C PRO A 237 24.56 1.20 -0.12
N ASN A 238 25.86 0.97 -0.32
CA ASN A 238 26.31 0.06 -1.36
C ASN A 238 26.14 -1.39 -0.89
N PHE A 239 25.02 -2.01 -1.29
CA PHE A 239 24.65 -3.37 -0.91
C PHE A 239 25.59 -4.46 -1.43
N VAL A 240 26.60 -4.11 -2.22
CA VAL A 240 27.61 -5.02 -2.76
C VAL A 240 28.83 -5.13 -1.82
N ILE A 241 29.09 -4.11 -0.99
CA ILE A 241 30.32 -4.02 -0.21
C ILE A 241 29.98 -4.20 1.29
N ALA A 242 30.33 -5.37 1.85
CA ALA A 242 30.08 -5.72 3.25
C ALA A 242 30.69 -4.72 4.27
N SER A 243 31.73 -3.96 3.91
CA SER A 243 32.33 -2.94 4.78
C SER A 243 31.56 -1.62 4.85
N ASP A 244 30.67 -1.32 3.89
CA ASP A 244 29.88 -0.08 3.88
C ASP A 244 28.64 -0.16 4.79
N ILE A 245 28.14 -1.36 5.07
CA ILE A 245 26.96 -1.59 5.92
C ILE A 245 27.31 -1.47 7.41
N GLY A 246 28.55 -1.83 7.80
CA GLY A 246 29.02 -1.65 9.18
C GLY A 246 29.12 -0.19 9.62
N ASN A 247 29.18 0.76 8.67
CA ASN A 247 29.19 2.20 8.92
C ASN A 247 27.81 2.85 8.84
N TYR A 248 26.78 2.10 8.42
CA TYR A 248 25.41 2.61 8.35
C TYR A 248 24.79 2.61 9.76
N VAL A 249 24.58 3.81 10.30
CA VAL A 249 23.93 4.00 11.60
C VAL A 249 22.46 4.33 11.36
N CYS A 250 21.56 3.45 11.83
CA CYS A 250 20.13 3.71 11.79
C CYS A 250 19.83 5.02 12.54
N PRO A 251 19.19 6.00 11.87
CA PRO A 251 18.89 7.27 12.50
C PRO A 251 17.84 7.11 13.63
N GLN A 252 18.25 7.21 14.90
CA GLN A 252 17.33 7.15 16.04
C GLN A 252 16.63 8.50 16.27
N VAL A 253 15.30 8.46 16.32
CA VAL A 253 14.45 9.65 16.54
C VAL A 253 14.28 9.86 18.05
N LEU A 254 14.70 11.03 18.54
CA LEU A 254 14.52 11.43 19.93
C LEU A 254 13.30 12.36 20.04
N VAL A 255 12.28 11.92 20.77
CA VAL A 255 11.09 12.72 21.14
C VAL A 255 11.47 13.59 22.34
N HIS A 256 11.30 14.91 22.23
CA HIS A 256 11.55 15.81 23.36
C HIS A 256 10.28 15.86 24.24
N GLU A 257 10.35 15.43 25.50
CA GLU A 257 9.23 15.53 26.44
C GLU A 257 8.86 17.00 26.69
N ARG A 258 7.59 17.37 26.43
CA ARG A 258 7.05 18.68 26.82
C ARG A 258 6.96 18.75 28.35
N GLN A 259 7.84 19.53 28.97
CA GLN A 259 7.55 20.01 30.32
C GLN A 259 6.31 20.92 30.25
N GLY A 260 5.31 20.59 31.06
CA GLY A 260 4.04 21.27 31.11
C GLY A 260 4.17 22.75 31.54
N ASN A 261 3.17 23.51 31.10
CA ASN A 261 2.97 24.95 31.26
C ASN A 261 3.81 25.83 30.33
N GLU A 262 3.33 26.00 29.10
CA GLU A 262 3.07 27.33 28.53
C GLU A 262 2.25 27.15 27.25
N SER A 263 1.08 27.80 27.18
CA SER A 263 0.29 27.91 25.96
C SER A 263 1.05 28.82 24.96
N PRO A 264 1.04 28.54 23.65
CA PRO A 264 1.76 29.36 22.69
C PRO A 264 1.04 30.71 22.58
N SER A 265 1.66 31.74 23.13
CA SER A 265 1.23 33.12 22.94
C SER A 265 1.63 33.54 21.52
N ASP A 266 0.64 33.91 20.71
CA ASP A 266 0.81 34.59 19.43
C ASP A 266 1.60 35.89 19.64
N SER A 267 2.93 35.84 19.57
CA SER A 267 3.84 36.98 19.43
C SER A 267 5.30 36.50 19.39
N GLN A 268 5.77 36.02 18.25
CA GLN A 268 7.19 36.16 17.90
C GLN A 268 7.29 36.74 16.50
N SER A 269 7.50 38.06 16.49
CA SER A 269 7.88 38.85 15.35
C SER A 269 9.14 38.28 14.70
N VAL A 270 9.09 38.22 13.37
CA VAL A 270 10.19 37.89 12.46
C VAL A 270 11.37 38.83 12.73
N GLU A 271 12.48 38.31 13.25
CA GLU A 271 13.77 39.01 13.23
C GLU A 271 14.68 38.42 12.14
N ASP A 272 15.37 39.35 11.46
CA ASP A 272 16.56 39.20 10.61
C ASP A 272 16.42 38.71 9.16
N VAL A 273 15.96 39.63 8.29
CA VAL A 273 16.58 39.83 6.97
C VAL A 273 17.23 41.21 6.95
N LYS A 274 18.57 41.24 6.94
CA LYS A 274 19.40 42.44 6.84
C LYS A 274 19.02 43.30 5.63
N LEU A 275 18.42 44.46 5.90
CA LEU A 275 18.40 45.60 4.98
C LEU A 275 19.79 46.26 5.00
N VAL A 276 20.42 46.32 3.83
CA VAL A 276 21.65 47.08 3.61
C VAL A 276 21.27 48.55 3.51
N ASP A 277 21.67 49.33 4.51
CA ASP A 277 21.49 50.78 4.57
C ASP A 277 22.58 51.46 3.72
N PHE A 278 22.19 52.11 2.61
CA PHE A 278 23.09 52.95 1.81
C PHE A 278 23.00 54.38 2.31
N ASN A 279 23.78 54.71 3.33
CA ASN A 279 24.02 56.09 3.75
C ASN A 279 25.45 56.22 4.25
N ASP A 280 26.40 56.36 3.32
CA ASP A 280 27.75 56.85 3.61
C ASP A 280 28.42 57.42 2.37
N LEU A 281 28.12 58.67 2.04
CA LEU A 281 29.03 59.58 1.33
C LEU A 281 28.84 60.98 1.90
N VAL A 282 29.68 61.30 2.90
CA VAL A 282 29.88 62.65 3.42
C VAL A 282 30.44 63.56 2.31
N PRO A 283 29.93 64.79 2.16
CA PRO A 283 30.44 65.75 1.19
C PRO A 283 31.75 66.38 1.69
N SER A 284 32.83 66.18 0.93
CA SER A 284 34.07 66.94 1.11
C SER A 284 33.90 68.35 0.53
N GLN A 285 33.77 69.34 1.40
CA GLN A 285 34.01 70.74 1.08
C GLN A 285 35.53 70.96 0.98
N THR A 286 35.98 71.47 -0.17
CA THR A 286 37.25 72.21 -0.24
C THR A 286 36.95 73.61 -0.78
N THR A 287 37.25 74.57 0.07
CA THR A 287 37.31 76.02 -0.09
C THR A 287 37.88 76.51 -1.43
N VAL A 288 37.19 77.44 -2.09
CA VAL A 288 37.83 78.54 -2.83
C VAL A 288 37.06 79.82 -2.55
N GLU A 289 37.82 80.85 -2.23
CA GLU A 289 37.46 82.17 -1.73
C GLU A 289 36.62 83.00 -2.72
N THR A 290 35.92 83.97 -2.15
CA THR A 290 35.12 84.99 -2.82
C THR A 290 36.04 86.05 -3.41
N ASP A 291 35.78 86.49 -4.65
CA ASP A 291 36.02 87.88 -5.03
C ASP A 291 35.11 88.34 -6.17
N HIS A 292 34.65 89.58 -6.04
CA HIS A 292 33.68 90.26 -6.91
C HIS A 292 34.25 90.58 -8.30
N HIS A 293 33.44 90.45 -9.36
CA HIS A 293 33.11 91.56 -10.28
C HIS A 293 32.01 91.18 -11.28
N SER A 294 31.02 92.06 -11.40
CA SER A 294 29.96 92.07 -12.40
C SER A 294 30.50 92.13 -13.83
N ILE A 295 29.85 91.47 -14.79
CA ILE A 295 29.63 91.92 -16.19
C ILE A 295 28.62 90.99 -16.89
N SER A 296 27.53 91.62 -17.36
CA SER A 296 26.81 91.39 -18.62
C SER A 296 26.11 90.06 -18.95
N SER A 297 24.78 90.10 -18.84
CA SER A 297 23.80 89.92 -19.94
C SER A 297 23.93 88.72 -20.91
N GLY A 298 22.88 87.88 -20.93
CA GLY A 298 22.22 87.55 -22.20
C GLY A 298 22.13 86.09 -22.65
N ILE A 299 21.68 85.13 -21.83
CA ILE A 299 21.21 83.80 -22.30
C ILE A 299 20.13 83.25 -21.34
N SER A 300 18.85 83.56 -21.53
CA SER A 300 17.76 83.02 -20.67
C SER A 300 16.63 82.30 -21.41
N ALA A 301 16.45 82.50 -22.72
CA ALA A 301 15.29 81.96 -23.43
C ALA A 301 15.39 80.47 -23.85
N SER A 302 16.59 79.90 -24.03
CA SER A 302 16.74 78.49 -24.46
C SER A 302 16.67 77.46 -23.34
N GLN A 303 16.86 77.85 -22.08
CA GLN A 303 16.79 76.93 -20.94
C GLN A 303 15.36 76.74 -20.40
N GLU A 304 14.48 77.73 -20.57
CA GLU A 304 13.06 77.62 -20.17
C GLU A 304 12.31 76.59 -21.03
N THR A 305 12.54 76.58 -22.35
CA THR A 305 11.89 75.63 -23.26
C THR A 305 12.32 74.18 -23.03
N GLU A 306 13.55 73.95 -22.57
CA GLU A 306 14.05 72.59 -22.28
C GLU A 306 13.52 72.08 -20.94
N LYS A 307 13.42 72.95 -19.93
CA LYS A 307 12.75 72.63 -18.66
C LYS A 307 11.28 72.27 -18.87
N ASP A 308 10.58 73.03 -19.71
CA ASP A 308 9.17 72.76 -20.03
C ASP A 308 8.99 71.43 -20.79
N ARG A 309 9.93 71.06 -21.66
CA ARG A 309 9.93 69.74 -22.33
C ARG A 309 10.09 68.60 -21.32
N ILE A 310 11.07 68.70 -20.42
CA ILE A 310 11.30 67.68 -19.38
C ILE A 310 10.08 67.55 -18.45
N ILE A 311 9.47 68.67 -18.06
CA ILE A 311 8.26 68.67 -17.22
C ILE A 311 7.10 67.97 -17.94
N ASN A 312 6.91 68.20 -19.23
CA ASN A 312 5.84 67.55 -20.00
C ASN A 312 6.12 66.05 -20.19
N THR A 313 7.37 65.65 -20.42
CA THR A 313 7.76 64.22 -20.49
C THR A 313 7.51 63.52 -19.16
N LEU A 314 7.97 64.10 -18.03
CA LEU A 314 7.75 63.53 -16.70
C LEU A 314 6.27 63.46 -16.31
N ARG A 315 5.45 64.43 -16.75
CA ARG A 315 3.99 64.37 -16.55
C ARG A 315 3.35 63.24 -17.34
N HIS A 316 3.78 63.03 -18.59
CA HIS A 316 3.27 61.94 -19.41
C HIS A 316 3.67 60.57 -18.83
N GLU A 317 4.93 60.41 -18.41
CA GLU A 317 5.41 59.20 -17.72
C GLU A 317 4.68 58.95 -16.39
N LEU A 318 4.37 60.01 -15.63
CA LEU A 318 3.58 59.92 -14.41
C LEU A 318 2.15 59.43 -14.70
N ASP A 319 1.52 59.93 -15.75
CA ASP A 319 0.16 59.55 -16.14
C ASP A 319 0.11 58.12 -16.70
N ASP A 320 1.11 57.72 -17.49
CA ASP A 320 1.27 56.33 -17.97
C ASP A 320 1.52 55.36 -16.80
N THR A 321 2.36 55.76 -15.84
CA THR A 321 2.62 54.98 -14.63
C THR A 321 1.34 54.84 -13.79
N LYS A 322 0.55 55.90 -13.64
CA LYS A 322 -0.75 55.82 -12.95
C LYS A 322 -1.74 54.89 -13.67
N ALA A 323 -1.79 54.94 -15.00
CA ALA A 323 -2.67 54.08 -15.80
C ALA A 323 -2.26 52.61 -15.66
N THR A 324 -0.97 52.31 -15.67
CA THR A 324 -0.47 50.94 -15.46
C THR A 324 -0.75 50.43 -14.05
N VAL A 325 -0.54 51.26 -13.02
CA VAL A 325 -0.88 50.92 -11.62
C VAL A 325 -2.39 50.66 -11.47
N PHE A 326 -3.24 51.48 -12.10
CA PHE A 326 -4.68 51.26 -12.07
C PHE A 326 -5.09 49.92 -12.70
N ARG A 327 -4.49 49.56 -13.84
CA ARG A 327 -4.72 48.28 -14.50
C ARG A 327 -4.28 47.10 -13.63
N ILE A 328 -3.08 47.16 -13.05
CA ILE A 328 -2.56 46.12 -12.14
C ILE A 328 -3.47 45.95 -10.93
N ASN A 329 -3.95 47.04 -10.33
CA ASN A 329 -4.89 46.98 -9.21
C ASN A 329 -6.24 46.36 -9.60
N GLN A 330 -6.74 46.63 -10.80
CA GLN A 330 -7.98 46.03 -11.30
C GLN A 330 -7.81 44.52 -11.56
N GLU A 331 -6.70 44.11 -12.17
CA GLU A 331 -6.37 42.70 -12.39
C GLU A 331 -6.19 41.96 -11.06
N TYR A 332 -5.50 42.57 -10.08
CA TYR A 332 -5.33 42.02 -8.74
C TYR A 332 -6.67 41.86 -8.00
N ALA A 333 -7.59 42.82 -8.12
CA ALA A 333 -8.92 42.74 -7.53
C ALA A 333 -9.73 41.57 -8.11
N LEU A 334 -9.67 41.38 -9.44
CA LEU A 334 -10.38 40.29 -10.12
C LEU A 334 -9.79 38.92 -9.80
N MET A 335 -8.45 38.82 -9.74
CA MET A 335 -7.75 37.61 -9.30
C MET A 335 -8.14 37.22 -7.87
N ASN A 336 -8.13 38.19 -6.94
CA ASN A 336 -8.55 37.97 -5.56
C ASN A 336 -10.02 37.54 -5.45
N GLN A 337 -10.92 38.12 -6.25
CA GLN A 337 -12.32 37.71 -6.28
C GLN A 337 -12.46 36.24 -6.73
N LYS A 338 -11.72 35.84 -7.77
CA LYS A 338 -11.72 34.46 -8.26
C LYS A 338 -11.15 33.48 -7.23
N SER A 339 -10.04 33.82 -6.58
CA SER A 339 -9.46 32.98 -5.51
C SER A 339 -10.41 32.84 -4.32
N ARG A 340 -11.13 33.89 -3.92
CA ARG A 340 -12.15 33.82 -2.86
C ARG A 340 -13.34 32.93 -3.24
N ALA A 341 -13.80 32.99 -4.49
CA ALA A 341 -14.87 32.12 -4.98
C ALA A 341 -14.46 30.64 -4.94
N GLN A 342 -13.24 30.33 -5.36
CA GLN A 342 -12.69 28.97 -5.30
C GLN A 342 -12.53 28.48 -3.85
N MET A 343 -12.14 29.37 -2.94
CA MET A 343 -12.04 29.05 -1.51
C MET A 343 -13.40 28.65 -0.92
N LEU A 344 -14.46 29.40 -1.24
CA LEU A 344 -15.82 29.09 -0.78
C LEU A 344 -16.35 27.74 -1.33
N GLU A 345 -16.09 27.45 -2.59
CA GLU A 345 -16.48 26.17 -3.21
C GLU A 345 -15.77 24.97 -2.56
N LEU A 346 -14.47 25.13 -2.26
CA LEU A 346 -13.70 24.13 -1.51
C LEU A 346 -14.20 23.98 -0.07
N GLU A 347 -14.52 25.08 0.61
CA GLU A 347 -15.07 25.05 1.97
C GLU A 347 -16.41 24.30 2.02
N GLU A 348 -17.29 24.51 1.04
CA GLU A 348 -18.56 23.80 0.91
C GLU A 348 -18.35 22.30 0.63
N SER A 349 -17.43 21.95 -0.27
CA SER A 349 -17.08 20.55 -0.55
C SER A 349 -16.51 19.83 0.67
N VAL A 350 -15.65 20.50 1.45
CA VAL A 350 -15.11 19.97 2.71
C VAL A 350 -16.21 19.80 3.76
N ALA A 351 -17.16 20.74 3.86
CA ALA A 351 -18.30 20.63 4.76
C ALA A 351 -19.18 19.41 4.40
N HIS A 352 -19.49 19.22 3.12
CA HIS A 352 -20.25 18.06 2.65
C HIS A 352 -19.54 16.74 2.94
N SER A 353 -18.22 16.69 2.72
CA SER A 353 -17.41 15.50 2.98
C SER A 353 -17.35 15.15 4.47
N LYS A 354 -17.27 16.16 5.35
CA LYS A 354 -17.35 15.97 6.81
C LYS A 354 -18.70 15.43 7.26
N GLU A 355 -19.80 15.92 6.67
CA GLU A 355 -21.14 15.43 7.00
C GLU A 355 -21.32 13.96 6.59
N MET A 356 -20.86 13.58 5.40
CA MET A 356 -20.84 12.18 4.94
C MET A 356 -19.99 11.30 5.86
N LEU A 357 -18.80 11.76 6.27
CA LEU A 357 -17.94 11.02 7.20
C LEU A 357 -18.63 10.79 8.55
N ASN A 358 -19.32 11.80 9.09
CA ASN A 358 -20.06 11.65 10.34
C ASN A 358 -21.19 10.61 10.22
N GLN A 359 -21.92 10.58 9.10
CA GLN A 359 -22.95 9.57 8.86
C GLN A 359 -22.36 8.15 8.81
N LEU A 360 -21.23 7.97 8.13
CA LEU A 360 -20.53 6.68 8.09
C LEU A 360 -20.00 6.25 9.46
N LEU A 361 -19.49 7.18 10.26
CA LEU A 361 -19.03 6.90 11.63
C LEU A 361 -20.18 6.46 12.53
N GLU A 362 -21.34 7.12 12.45
CA GLU A 362 -22.54 6.71 13.19
C GLU A 362 -23.03 5.32 12.78
N GLU A 363 -22.99 4.99 11.48
CA GLU A 363 -23.37 3.66 10.99
C GLU A 363 -22.38 2.58 11.47
N ASN A 364 -21.08 2.88 11.44
CA ASN A 364 -20.03 1.97 11.90
C ASN A 364 -20.17 1.67 13.40
N GLU A 365 -20.46 2.68 14.22
CA GLU A 365 -20.74 2.50 15.65
C GLU A 365 -21.98 1.64 15.89
N ARG A 366 -23.03 1.79 15.08
CA ARG A 366 -24.22 0.92 15.15
C ARG A 366 -23.86 -0.54 14.84
N TYR A 367 -23.06 -0.80 13.82
CA TYR A 367 -22.61 -2.16 13.50
C TYR A 367 -21.72 -2.74 14.60
N ARG A 368 -20.83 -1.92 15.20
CA ARG A 368 -19.98 -2.34 16.32
C ARG A 368 -20.82 -2.80 17.51
N LEU A 369 -21.80 -2.00 17.94
CA LEU A 369 -22.72 -2.36 19.02
C LEU A 369 -23.52 -3.63 18.70
N LYS A 370 -23.95 -3.81 17.45
CA LYS A 370 -24.69 -5.00 17.05
C LYS A 370 -23.81 -6.26 17.07
N ASN A 371 -22.56 -6.17 16.63
CA ASN A 371 -21.60 -7.26 16.69
C ASN A 371 -21.29 -7.65 18.13
N GLU A 372 -21.09 -6.68 19.02
CA GLU A 372 -20.88 -6.93 20.45
C GLU A 372 -22.08 -7.66 21.09
N GLN A 373 -23.31 -7.26 20.75
CA GLN A 373 -24.52 -7.97 21.20
C GLN A 373 -24.56 -9.42 20.71
N LEU A 374 -24.26 -9.67 19.43
CA LEU A 374 -24.25 -11.02 18.86
C LEU A 374 -23.15 -11.90 19.46
N GLU A 375 -21.99 -11.31 19.79
CA GLU A 375 -20.89 -12.01 20.44
C GLU A 375 -21.27 -12.40 21.88
N ASN A 376 -21.94 -11.51 22.61
CA ASN A 376 -22.45 -11.79 23.96
C ASN A 376 -23.53 -12.89 23.94
N GLU A 377 -24.47 -12.84 23.00
CA GLU A 377 -25.50 -13.88 22.83
C GLU A 377 -24.89 -15.24 22.47
N LYS A 378 -23.89 -15.25 21.58
CA LYS A 378 -23.12 -16.45 21.25
C LYS A 378 -22.38 -17.02 22.47
N ASN A 379 -21.75 -16.18 23.29
CA ASN A 379 -21.02 -16.63 24.47
C ASN A 379 -21.98 -17.23 25.52
N GLN A 380 -23.16 -16.64 25.71
CA GLN A 380 -24.20 -17.21 26.57
C GLN A 380 -24.63 -18.62 26.11
N LEU A 381 -24.86 -18.80 24.81
CA LEU A 381 -25.23 -20.12 24.26
C LEU A 381 -24.11 -21.16 24.43
N ILE A 382 -22.84 -20.75 24.35
CA ILE A 382 -21.69 -21.63 24.59
C ILE A 382 -21.64 -22.06 26.06
N ASP A 383 -21.89 -21.14 26.98
CA ASP A 383 -21.88 -21.43 28.42
C ASP A 383 -23.03 -22.37 28.80
N GLU A 384 -24.23 -22.15 28.27
CA GLU A 384 -25.38 -23.06 28.45
C GLU A 384 -25.08 -24.47 27.90
N GLN A 385 -24.44 -24.56 26.73
CA GLN A 385 -23.99 -25.84 26.17
C GLN A 385 -22.93 -26.53 27.04
N ARG A 386 -21.97 -25.78 27.58
CA ARG A 386 -20.94 -26.31 28.48
C ARG A 386 -21.56 -26.84 29.76
N GLU A 387 -22.50 -26.11 30.36
CA GLU A 387 -23.21 -26.53 31.56
C GLU A 387 -24.03 -27.81 31.32
N ASN A 388 -24.79 -27.87 30.23
CA ASN A 388 -25.53 -29.07 29.84
C ASN A 388 -24.61 -30.29 29.62
N THR A 389 -23.48 -30.10 28.93
CA THR A 389 -22.52 -31.19 28.69
C THR A 389 -21.89 -31.66 30.01
N GLN A 390 -21.52 -30.73 30.89
CA GLN A 390 -20.95 -31.04 32.19
C GLN A 390 -21.94 -31.84 33.05
N ASN A 391 -23.21 -31.44 33.05
CA ASN A 391 -24.27 -32.16 33.76
C ASN A 391 -24.43 -33.60 33.22
N GLN A 392 -24.37 -33.80 31.90
CA GLN A 392 -24.40 -35.15 31.31
C GLN A 392 -23.19 -36.01 31.72
N ILE A 393 -22.00 -35.43 31.79
CA ILE A 393 -20.78 -36.14 32.26
C ILE A 393 -20.98 -36.60 33.71
N VAL A 394 -21.45 -35.73 34.60
CA VAL A 394 -21.69 -36.07 36.02
C VAL A 394 -22.69 -37.22 36.14
N VAL A 395 -23.79 -37.16 35.38
CA VAL A 395 -24.80 -38.25 35.37
C VAL A 395 -24.20 -39.56 34.86
N LEU A 396 -23.32 -39.53 33.84
CA LEU A 396 -22.64 -40.72 33.34
C LEU A 396 -21.63 -41.29 34.35
N GLU A 397 -20.90 -40.44 35.06
CA GLU A 397 -19.97 -40.85 36.13
C GLU A 397 -20.71 -41.54 37.27
N GLU A 398 -21.87 -41.01 37.69
CA GLU A 398 -22.71 -41.64 38.71
C GLU A 398 -23.21 -43.03 38.27
N LYS A 399 -23.65 -43.16 37.01
CA LYS A 399 -24.07 -44.46 36.45
C LYS A 399 -22.91 -45.45 36.42
N PHE A 400 -21.72 -45.01 36.00
CA PHE A 400 -20.53 -45.86 35.98
C PHE A 400 -20.11 -46.30 37.38
N GLN A 401 -20.22 -45.40 38.36
CA GLN A 401 -19.90 -45.71 39.75
C GLN A 401 -20.86 -46.75 40.34
N LYS A 402 -22.18 -46.60 40.13
CA LYS A 402 -23.18 -47.61 40.51
C LYS A 402 -22.89 -48.97 39.89
N MET A 403 -22.52 -49.01 38.61
CA MET A 403 -22.18 -50.27 37.94
C MET A 403 -20.92 -50.92 38.53
N LYS A 404 -19.91 -50.13 38.88
CA LYS A 404 -18.70 -50.61 39.58
C LYS A 404 -19.04 -51.26 40.93
N ASP A 405 -19.93 -50.63 41.69
CA ASP A 405 -20.33 -51.11 43.01
C ASP A 405 -21.17 -52.39 42.90
N ALA A 406 -22.09 -52.45 41.94
CA ALA A 406 -22.84 -53.68 41.62
C ALA A 406 -21.91 -54.83 41.23
N TYR A 407 -20.91 -54.57 40.37
CA TYR A 407 -19.93 -55.59 39.96
C TYR A 407 -19.09 -56.09 41.14
N ARG A 408 -18.73 -55.20 42.07
CA ARG A 408 -18.02 -55.56 43.30
C ARG A 408 -18.87 -56.45 44.19
N SER A 409 -20.14 -56.09 44.40
CA SER A 409 -21.08 -56.86 45.21
C SER A 409 -21.31 -58.25 44.62
N LEU A 410 -21.51 -58.34 43.30
CA LEU A 410 -21.71 -59.62 42.62
C LEU A 410 -20.48 -60.53 42.74
N ARG A 411 -19.28 -59.95 42.64
CA ARG A 411 -18.03 -60.69 42.85
C ARG A 411 -17.90 -61.21 44.29
N GLU A 412 -18.28 -60.41 45.27
CA GLU A 412 -18.26 -60.80 46.68
C GLU A 412 -19.26 -61.93 46.96
N GLU A 413 -20.49 -61.82 46.44
CA GLU A 413 -21.49 -62.89 46.52
C GLU A 413 -20.99 -64.16 45.83
N HIS A 414 -20.42 -64.07 44.62
CA HIS A 414 -19.84 -65.24 43.94
C HIS A 414 -18.77 -65.96 44.76
N ILE A 415 -17.88 -65.20 45.41
CA ILE A 415 -16.85 -65.76 46.31
C ILE A 415 -17.50 -66.45 47.52
N LYS A 416 -18.57 -65.86 48.05
CA LYS A 416 -19.31 -66.39 49.20
C LYS A 416 -20.05 -67.68 48.82
N THR A 417 -20.70 -67.74 47.66
CA THR A 417 -21.35 -68.95 47.16
C THR A 417 -20.33 -70.08 46.94
N LEU A 418 -19.14 -69.78 46.41
CA LEU A 418 -18.07 -70.76 46.25
C LEU A 418 -17.60 -71.35 47.59
N LYS A 419 -17.49 -70.51 48.64
CA LYS A 419 -17.15 -70.97 49.99
C LYS A 419 -18.26 -71.82 50.59
N ASN A 420 -19.52 -71.41 50.44
CA ASN A 420 -20.67 -72.17 50.91
C ASN A 420 -20.79 -73.52 50.19
N LEU A 421 -20.56 -73.56 48.87
CA LEU A 421 -20.56 -74.79 48.08
C LEU A 421 -19.47 -75.78 48.55
N SER A 422 -18.27 -75.27 48.85
CA SER A 422 -17.20 -76.06 49.47
C SER A 422 -17.58 -76.59 50.86
N GLN A 423 -18.26 -75.79 51.68
CA GLN A 423 -18.69 -76.16 53.03
C GLN A 423 -19.82 -77.20 53.00
N VAL A 424 -20.78 -77.05 52.09
CA VAL A 424 -21.89 -77.98 51.88
C VAL A 424 -21.38 -79.31 51.31
N GLN A 425 -20.43 -79.30 50.36
CA GLN A 425 -19.77 -80.53 49.89
C GLN A 425 -19.13 -81.32 51.04
N LYS A 426 -18.49 -80.62 51.98
CA LYS A 426 -17.87 -81.23 53.17
C LYS A 426 -18.90 -81.78 54.16
N GLN A 427 -20.03 -81.10 54.35
CA GLN A 427 -21.13 -81.57 55.19
C GLN A 427 -21.90 -82.76 54.58
N LEU A 428 -21.90 -82.88 53.25
CA LEU A 428 -22.47 -84.01 52.52
C LEU A 428 -21.63 -85.29 52.68
N GLU A 429 -20.29 -85.16 52.74
CA GLU A 429 -19.37 -86.27 53.02
C GLU A 429 -19.51 -86.80 54.46
N ASP A 430 -19.95 -85.97 55.41
CA ASP A 430 -20.13 -86.30 56.83
C ASP A 430 -21.53 -86.87 57.18
N GLY A 431 -22.42 -87.10 56.20
CA GLY A 431 -23.67 -87.86 56.39
C GLY A 431 -24.82 -87.14 57.14
N ASN A 432 -24.94 -85.82 57.06
CA ASN A 432 -26.01 -85.03 57.71
C ASN A 432 -27.13 -84.56 56.74
N ALA A 433 -27.72 -85.48 55.95
CA ALA A 433 -28.69 -85.15 54.91
C ALA A 433 -30.00 -84.48 55.42
N ASP A 434 -30.48 -84.84 56.62
CA ASP A 434 -31.78 -84.37 57.14
C ASP A 434 -31.80 -82.89 57.58
N LYS A 435 -30.66 -82.19 57.60
CA LYS A 435 -30.57 -80.75 57.93
C LYS A 435 -30.51 -79.83 56.70
N LEU A 436 -30.28 -80.36 55.50
CA LEU A 436 -30.10 -79.56 54.28
C LEU A 436 -31.43 -79.10 53.64
N GLU A 437 -32.51 -79.84 53.83
CA GLU A 437 -33.82 -79.58 53.19
C GLU A 437 -34.45 -78.20 53.55
N PRO A 438 -34.42 -77.73 54.82
CA PRO A 438 -34.95 -76.40 55.16
C PRO A 438 -34.02 -75.24 54.74
N GLU A 439 -32.71 -75.47 54.61
CA GLU A 439 -31.78 -74.44 54.09
C GLU A 439 -31.91 -74.27 52.57
N LEU A 440 -32.15 -75.36 51.84
CA LEU A 440 -32.41 -75.32 50.40
C LEU A 440 -33.71 -74.55 50.10
N CYS A 441 -34.77 -74.78 50.87
CA CYS A 441 -36.06 -74.10 50.71
C CYS A 441 -35.97 -72.60 51.02
N LYS A 442 -35.18 -72.18 52.01
CA LYS A 442 -34.91 -70.74 52.26
C LYS A 442 -34.13 -70.11 51.12
N SER A 443 -33.10 -70.79 50.62
CA SER A 443 -32.28 -70.28 49.51
C SER A 443 -33.09 -70.16 48.21
N GLU A 444 -33.99 -71.11 47.91
CA GLU A 444 -34.92 -71.01 46.78
C GLU A 444 -35.86 -69.81 46.89
N GLN A 445 -36.37 -69.52 48.09
CA GLN A 445 -37.24 -68.37 48.33
C GLN A 445 -36.48 -67.04 48.19
N GLU A 446 -35.23 -66.97 48.62
CA GLU A 446 -34.36 -65.80 48.46
C GLU A 446 -34.02 -65.54 46.99
N PHE A 447 -33.66 -66.58 46.23
CA PHE A 447 -33.44 -66.44 44.79
C PHE A 447 -34.71 -66.05 44.02
N ALA A 448 -35.88 -66.55 44.44
CA ALA A 448 -37.16 -66.18 43.82
C ALA A 448 -37.47 -64.68 43.99
N ASN A 449 -37.18 -64.13 45.18
CA ASN A 449 -37.36 -62.69 45.45
C ASN A 449 -36.35 -61.83 44.66
N GLU A 450 -35.10 -62.27 44.56
CA GLU A 450 -34.05 -61.57 43.82
C GLU A 450 -34.33 -61.55 42.30
N ILE A 451 -34.82 -62.67 41.75
CA ILE A 451 -35.28 -62.75 40.35
C ILE A 451 -36.47 -61.79 40.11
N GLN A 452 -37.37 -61.63 41.07
CA GLN A 452 -38.50 -60.72 40.96
C GLN A 452 -38.05 -59.25 41.01
N GLN A 453 -37.06 -58.92 41.84
CA GLN A 453 -36.47 -57.60 41.90
C GLN A 453 -35.72 -57.24 40.60
N LEU A 454 -34.92 -58.16 40.06
CA LEU A 454 -34.22 -57.98 38.78
C LEU A 454 -35.18 -57.84 37.58
N LYS A 455 -36.38 -58.40 37.66
CA LYS A 455 -37.42 -58.19 36.64
C LYS A 455 -37.98 -56.78 36.67
N LEU A 456 -38.29 -56.24 37.86
CA LEU A 456 -38.77 -54.87 38.02
C LEU A 456 -37.72 -53.85 37.58
N GLU A 457 -36.44 -54.09 37.91
CA GLU A 457 -35.34 -53.23 37.49
C GLU A 457 -35.09 -53.27 35.97
N ASN A 458 -35.28 -54.44 35.33
CA ASN A 458 -35.26 -54.55 33.86
C ASN A 458 -36.41 -53.77 33.20
N GLU A 459 -37.61 -53.80 33.77
CA GLU A 459 -38.74 -53.02 33.23
C GLU A 459 -38.48 -51.51 33.30
N ASP A 460 -37.90 -51.01 34.40
CA ASP A 460 -37.54 -49.60 34.56
C ASP A 460 -36.43 -49.18 33.56
N LEU A 461 -35.38 -49.99 33.43
CA LEU A 461 -34.31 -49.79 32.44
C LEU A 461 -34.85 -49.76 31.01
N ASN A 462 -35.79 -50.66 30.68
CA ASN A 462 -36.37 -50.73 29.34
C ASN A 462 -37.26 -49.52 29.04
N ALA A 463 -37.98 -48.99 30.04
CA ALA A 463 -38.70 -47.73 29.93
C ALA A 463 -37.75 -46.54 29.71
N GLN A 464 -36.62 -46.52 30.40
CA GLN A 464 -35.61 -45.46 30.28
C GLN A 464 -34.94 -45.46 28.89
N VAL A 465 -34.63 -46.64 28.33
CA VAL A 465 -34.14 -46.79 26.95
C VAL A 465 -35.16 -46.26 25.95
N CYS A 466 -36.46 -46.57 26.11
CA CYS A 466 -37.51 -46.06 25.24
C CYS A 466 -37.63 -44.52 25.27
N CYS A 467 -37.41 -43.89 26.42
CA CYS A 467 -37.35 -42.42 26.52
C CYS A 467 -36.16 -41.84 25.77
N GLN A 468 -34.96 -42.43 25.92
CA GLN A 468 -33.75 -41.97 25.24
C GLN A 468 -33.82 -42.15 23.72
N GLU A 469 -34.44 -43.24 23.24
CA GLU A 469 -34.67 -43.45 21.80
C GLU A 469 -35.53 -42.35 21.17
N LYS A 470 -36.54 -41.85 21.90
CA LYS A 470 -37.39 -40.74 21.44
C LYS A 470 -36.63 -39.42 21.39
N GLU A 471 -35.79 -39.13 22.38
CA GLU A 471 -34.93 -37.93 22.38
C GLU A 471 -33.93 -37.96 21.21
N MET A 472 -33.32 -39.12 20.97
CA MET A 472 -32.41 -39.32 19.84
C MET A 472 -33.11 -39.10 18.49
N GLN A 473 -34.36 -39.54 18.33
CA GLN A 473 -35.14 -39.26 17.12
C GLN A 473 -35.40 -37.76 16.92
N VAL A 474 -35.72 -37.01 17.97
CA VAL A 474 -35.93 -35.55 17.89
C VAL A 474 -34.64 -34.84 17.48
N LEU A 475 -33.51 -35.22 18.08
CA LEU A 475 -32.20 -34.67 17.71
C LEU A 475 -31.83 -35.00 16.27
N GLN A 476 -32.13 -36.21 15.79
CA GLN A 476 -31.90 -36.60 14.40
C GLN A 476 -32.69 -35.73 13.42
N ILE A 477 -33.96 -35.46 13.71
CA ILE A 477 -34.79 -34.55 12.89
C ILE A 477 -34.19 -33.14 12.86
N SER A 478 -33.67 -32.65 13.99
CA SER A 478 -33.01 -31.34 14.05
C SER A 478 -31.71 -31.30 13.22
N ILE A 479 -30.92 -32.38 13.22
CA ILE A 479 -29.72 -32.51 12.39
C ILE A 479 -30.09 -32.49 10.91
N ASP A 480 -31.14 -33.22 10.51
CA ASP A 480 -31.59 -33.29 9.12
C ASP A 480 -32.05 -31.89 8.63
N GLN A 481 -32.78 -31.14 9.46
CA GLN A 481 -33.18 -29.76 9.17
C GLN A 481 -31.99 -28.82 9.00
N MET A 482 -30.99 -28.89 9.90
CA MET A 482 -29.78 -28.07 9.82
C MET A 482 -28.96 -28.42 8.57
N THR A 483 -28.91 -29.70 8.20
CA THR A 483 -28.22 -30.17 6.99
C THR A 483 -28.88 -29.63 5.72
N GLU A 484 -30.22 -29.58 5.67
CA GLU A 484 -30.95 -28.99 4.53
C GLU A 484 -30.71 -27.48 4.40
N GLN A 485 -30.66 -26.75 5.52
CA GLN A 485 -30.32 -25.32 5.50
C GLN A 485 -28.90 -25.07 5.00
N TYR A 486 -27.93 -25.89 5.44
CA TYR A 486 -26.56 -25.80 4.98
C TYR A 486 -26.44 -26.02 3.46
N ALA A 487 -27.16 -27.02 2.92
CA ALA A 487 -27.18 -27.28 1.47
C ALA A 487 -27.74 -26.10 0.67
N LYS A 488 -28.77 -25.40 1.19
CA LYS A 488 -29.33 -24.19 0.55
C LYS A 488 -28.32 -23.04 0.53
N LEU A 489 -27.58 -22.83 1.62
CA LEU A 489 -26.54 -21.80 1.70
C LEU A 489 -25.36 -22.12 0.77
N GLU A 490 -24.95 -23.40 0.70
CA GLU A 490 -23.87 -23.84 -0.20
C GLU A 490 -24.23 -23.61 -1.68
N SER A 491 -25.48 -23.83 -2.07
CA SER A 491 -25.95 -23.52 -3.43
C SER A 491 -25.83 -22.03 -3.75
N LYS A 492 -26.30 -21.16 -2.84
CA LYS A 492 -26.22 -19.70 -3.04
C LYS A 492 -24.78 -19.21 -3.13
N ALA A 493 -23.87 -19.80 -2.36
CA ALA A 493 -22.45 -19.47 -2.43
C ALA A 493 -21.86 -19.81 -3.81
N LYS A 494 -22.20 -20.97 -4.38
CA LYS A 494 -21.76 -21.36 -5.74
C LYS A 494 -22.28 -20.43 -6.82
N ASP A 495 -23.53 -19.98 -6.70
CA ASP A 495 -24.11 -19.03 -7.65
C ASP A 495 -23.41 -17.66 -7.57
N ALA A 496 -23.06 -17.21 -6.36
CA ALA A 496 -22.29 -15.98 -6.15
C ALA A 496 -20.86 -16.09 -6.71
N ASP A 497 -20.17 -17.23 -6.51
CA ASP A 497 -18.84 -17.48 -7.07
C ASP A 497 -18.86 -17.45 -8.60
N ALA A 498 -19.89 -18.02 -9.24
CA ALA A 498 -20.05 -17.97 -10.69
C ALA A 498 -20.21 -16.53 -11.21
N CYS A 499 -20.99 -15.71 -10.50
CA CYS A 499 -21.16 -14.29 -10.84
C CYS A 499 -19.84 -13.50 -10.71
N ASN A 500 -19.05 -13.77 -9.65
CA ASN A 500 -17.76 -13.14 -9.44
C ASN A 500 -16.77 -13.46 -10.57
N VAL A 501 -16.71 -14.72 -11.01
CA VAL A 501 -15.86 -15.12 -12.15
C VAL A 501 -16.25 -14.39 -13.43
N GLU A 502 -17.55 -14.19 -13.67
CA GLU A 502 -18.02 -13.46 -14.84
C GLU A 502 -17.67 -11.97 -14.78
N LEU A 503 -17.76 -11.34 -13.61
CA LEU A 503 -17.32 -9.95 -13.39
C LEU A 503 -15.80 -9.80 -13.56
N GLU A 504 -14.99 -10.73 -13.06
CA GLU A 504 -13.53 -10.72 -13.26
C GLU A 504 -13.15 -10.82 -14.74
N ASN A 505 -13.86 -11.63 -15.52
CA ASN A 505 -13.67 -11.73 -16.97
C ASN A 505 -14.03 -10.42 -17.68
N GLN A 506 -15.07 -9.70 -17.23
CA GLN A 506 -15.42 -8.39 -17.78
C GLN A 506 -14.35 -7.33 -17.46
N ILE A 507 -13.87 -7.30 -16.22
CA ILE A 507 -12.81 -6.36 -15.78
C ILE A 507 -11.52 -6.59 -16.58
N THR A 508 -11.12 -7.84 -16.77
CA THR A 508 -9.92 -8.19 -17.54
C THR A 508 -10.05 -7.79 -19.02
N ALA A 509 -11.23 -7.98 -19.63
CA ALA A 509 -11.49 -7.53 -21.00
C ALA A 509 -11.41 -6.00 -21.14
N LEU A 510 -12.00 -5.25 -20.21
CA LEU A 510 -11.94 -3.78 -20.18
C LEU A 510 -10.51 -3.26 -19.99
N ASN A 511 -9.75 -3.86 -19.06
CA ASN A 511 -8.34 -3.49 -18.84
C ASN A 511 -7.48 -3.74 -20.09
N HIS A 512 -7.75 -4.83 -20.81
CA HIS A 512 -7.05 -5.10 -22.08
C HIS A 512 -7.35 -4.02 -23.13
N GLN A 513 -8.62 -3.64 -23.30
CA GLN A 513 -9.01 -2.57 -24.22
C GLN A 513 -8.34 -1.23 -23.86
N LEU A 514 -8.30 -0.88 -22.58
CA LEU A 514 -7.65 0.34 -22.10
C LEU A 514 -6.15 0.34 -22.39
N THR A 515 -5.49 -0.81 -22.22
CA THR A 515 -4.05 -0.96 -22.51
C THR A 515 -3.75 -0.76 -23.99
N VAL A 516 -4.57 -1.32 -24.89
CA VAL A 516 -4.43 -1.13 -26.34
C VAL A 516 -4.61 0.33 -26.71
N LEU A 517 -5.68 0.97 -26.21
CA LEU A 517 -5.96 2.37 -26.53
C LEU A 517 -4.84 3.31 -26.03
N LYS A 518 -4.27 3.03 -24.86
CA LYS A 518 -3.15 3.78 -24.30
C LYS A 518 -1.89 3.64 -25.18
N SER A 519 -1.58 2.42 -25.64
CA SER A 519 -0.46 2.17 -26.54
C SER A 519 -0.62 2.90 -27.88
N ASP A 520 -1.83 2.91 -28.45
CA ASP A 520 -2.13 3.65 -29.69
C ASP A 520 -1.97 5.16 -29.50
N CYS A 521 -2.40 5.70 -28.35
CA CYS A 521 -2.24 7.10 -28.02
C CYS A 521 -0.75 7.49 -27.87
N GLU A 522 0.02 6.66 -27.15
CA GLU A 522 1.47 6.87 -26.99
C GLU A 522 2.21 6.84 -28.33
N LEU A 523 1.87 5.89 -29.21
CA LEU A 523 2.46 5.79 -30.55
C LEU A 523 2.12 7.01 -31.43
N ASN A 524 0.89 7.50 -31.37
CA ASN A 524 0.49 8.70 -32.11
C ASN A 524 1.20 9.97 -31.60
N CYS A 525 1.40 10.09 -30.29
CA CYS A 525 2.14 11.19 -29.69
C CYS A 525 3.62 11.17 -30.09
N THR A 526 4.27 10.01 -30.11
CA THR A 526 5.68 9.90 -30.54
C THR A 526 5.84 10.22 -32.01
N LEU A 527 4.96 9.70 -32.88
CA LEU A 527 4.97 10.00 -34.31
C LEU A 527 4.81 11.50 -34.60
N LEU A 528 3.90 12.16 -33.89
CA LEU A 528 3.68 13.60 -34.03
C LEU A 528 4.92 14.42 -33.61
N ASN A 529 5.57 14.02 -32.49
CA ASN A 529 6.81 14.65 -32.03
C ASN A 529 7.96 14.46 -33.04
N ASP A 530 8.09 13.28 -33.63
CA ASP A 530 9.12 13.00 -34.65
C ASP A 530 8.90 13.83 -35.93
N HIS A 531 7.65 13.96 -36.36
CA HIS A 531 7.29 14.84 -37.48
C HIS A 531 7.61 16.31 -37.17
N PHE A 532 7.29 16.79 -35.97
CA PHE A 532 7.59 18.16 -35.53
C PHE A 532 9.11 18.42 -35.49
N LEU A 533 9.89 17.48 -34.93
CA LEU A 533 11.34 17.62 -34.85
C LEU A 533 11.98 17.61 -36.26
N THR A 534 11.46 16.80 -37.17
CA THR A 534 11.88 16.77 -38.57
C THR A 534 11.58 18.10 -39.27
N PHE A 535 10.41 18.68 -39.02
CA PHE A 535 10.06 20.02 -39.51
C PHE A 535 11.04 21.09 -39.01
N CYS A 536 11.33 21.13 -37.69
CA CYS A 536 12.28 22.09 -37.13
C CYS A 536 13.69 21.95 -37.76
N LYS A 537 14.15 20.73 -38.04
CA LYS A 537 15.42 20.49 -38.73
C LYS A 537 15.43 21.01 -40.15
N LEU A 538 14.36 20.74 -40.93
CA LEU A 538 14.25 21.23 -42.30
C LEU A 538 14.17 22.75 -42.37
N LEU A 539 13.40 23.38 -41.47
CA LEU A 539 13.33 24.84 -41.36
C LEU A 539 14.70 25.43 -41.03
N SER A 540 15.40 24.86 -40.04
CA SER A 540 16.75 25.30 -39.67
C SER A 540 17.73 25.19 -40.83
N ASN A 541 17.73 24.08 -41.58
CA ASN A 541 18.56 23.90 -42.77
C ASN A 541 18.23 24.94 -43.84
N ALA A 542 16.95 25.15 -44.15
CA ALA A 542 16.52 26.15 -45.12
C ALA A 542 16.96 27.56 -44.71
N MET A 543 16.82 27.92 -43.43
CA MET A 543 17.30 29.20 -42.90
C MET A 543 18.83 29.34 -42.99
N ASN A 544 19.59 28.29 -42.64
CA ASN A 544 21.05 28.31 -42.74
C ASN A 544 21.54 28.41 -44.20
N ASP A 545 20.86 27.75 -45.13
CA ASP A 545 21.17 27.85 -46.56
C ASP A 545 20.83 29.26 -47.09
N THR A 546 19.71 29.85 -46.65
CA THR A 546 19.43 31.27 -46.95
C THR A 546 20.48 32.20 -46.42
N LEU A 547 20.96 31.98 -45.19
CA LEU A 547 21.97 32.81 -44.56
C LEU A 547 23.30 32.72 -45.32
N ARG A 548 23.73 31.50 -45.68
CA ARG A 548 24.94 31.26 -46.48
C ARG A 548 24.87 31.89 -47.86
N GLU A 549 23.71 31.85 -48.52
CA GLU A 549 23.52 32.51 -49.81
C GLU A 549 23.56 34.03 -49.69
N ILE A 550 22.98 34.61 -48.63
CA ILE A 550 23.01 36.04 -48.35
C ILE A 550 24.43 36.54 -47.99
N GLU A 551 25.23 35.70 -47.34
CA GLU A 551 26.63 35.96 -46.99
C GLU A 551 27.60 35.75 -48.17
N SER A 552 27.12 35.21 -49.30
CA SER A 552 27.94 34.98 -50.49
C SER A 552 28.29 36.30 -51.21
N PRO A 553 29.56 36.57 -51.54
CA PRO A 553 29.98 37.78 -52.28
C PRO A 553 29.34 37.90 -53.67
N ALA A 554 28.87 36.79 -54.25
CA ALA A 554 28.16 36.80 -55.54
C ALA A 554 26.75 37.41 -55.43
N PHE A 555 26.14 37.37 -54.23
CA PHE A 555 24.81 37.93 -53.96
C PHE A 555 24.83 39.47 -54.00
N GLU A 556 25.97 40.10 -53.66
CA GLU A 556 26.17 41.56 -53.68
C GLU A 556 26.07 42.18 -55.09
N GLN A 557 26.29 41.39 -56.16
CA GLN A 557 26.36 41.90 -57.53
C GLN A 557 25.08 41.68 -58.34
N GLN A 558 24.08 40.94 -57.84
CA GLN A 558 22.96 40.45 -58.67
C GLN A 558 21.54 40.82 -58.20
N VAL A 559 21.34 41.37 -57.00
CA VAL A 559 19.97 41.56 -56.46
C VAL A 559 19.57 43.03 -56.39
N THR A 560 18.76 43.47 -57.34
CA THR A 560 17.97 44.71 -57.26
C THR A 560 16.50 44.34 -56.98
N CYS A 561 16.03 44.58 -55.76
CA CYS A 561 14.64 44.32 -55.37
C CYS A 561 13.90 45.66 -55.19
N SER A 562 12.77 45.86 -55.88
CA SER A 562 11.93 47.02 -55.64
C SER A 562 11.10 46.84 -54.36
N ALA A 563 10.85 47.92 -53.62
CA ALA A 563 10.05 47.88 -52.39
C ALA A 563 8.64 47.28 -52.65
N GLU A 564 8.05 47.56 -53.81
CA GLU A 564 6.76 47.01 -54.25
C GLU A 564 6.79 45.49 -54.44
N TYR A 565 7.88 44.94 -54.98
CA TYR A 565 8.03 43.50 -55.13
C TYR A 565 8.18 42.79 -53.78
N PHE A 566 8.90 43.39 -52.82
CA PHE A 566 9.02 42.87 -51.46
C PHE A 566 7.66 42.83 -50.75
N PHE A 567 6.90 43.92 -50.78
CA PHE A 567 5.56 43.97 -50.17
C PHE A 567 4.58 42.97 -50.81
N SER A 568 4.71 42.69 -52.12
CA SER A 568 3.88 41.67 -52.80
C SER A 568 4.06 40.25 -52.26
N LYS A 569 5.15 39.97 -51.53
CA LYS A 569 5.43 38.66 -50.93
C LYS A 569 4.91 38.49 -49.51
N ILE A 570 4.39 39.54 -48.87
CA ILE A 570 3.76 39.47 -47.54
C ILE A 570 2.41 38.73 -47.59
N GLN A 571 1.61 39.00 -48.62
CA GLN A 571 0.26 38.46 -48.73
C GLN A 571 0.23 36.91 -48.82
N PRO A 572 1.09 36.25 -49.62
CA PRO A 572 1.20 34.79 -49.62
C PRO A 572 1.66 34.18 -48.28
N VAL A 573 2.47 34.89 -47.49
CA VAL A 573 2.88 34.44 -46.15
C VAL A 573 1.68 34.45 -45.21
N GLN A 574 0.91 35.55 -45.19
CA GLN A 574 -0.26 35.69 -44.33
C GLN A 574 -1.35 34.67 -44.67
N GLU A 575 -1.60 34.43 -45.96
CA GLU A 575 -2.59 33.44 -46.41
C GLU A 575 -2.22 32.01 -45.98
N ASN A 576 -0.93 31.64 -46.05
CA ASN A 576 -0.47 30.32 -45.59
C ASN A 576 -0.53 30.16 -44.05
N ILE A 577 -0.30 31.23 -43.28
CA ILE A 577 -0.46 31.20 -41.81
C ILE A 577 -1.94 30.98 -41.44
N GLU A 578 -2.86 31.68 -42.08
CA GLU A 578 -4.29 31.57 -41.79
C GLU A 578 -4.85 30.20 -42.21
N ASN A 579 -4.40 29.66 -43.35
CA ASN A 579 -4.76 28.30 -43.78
C ASN A 579 -4.26 27.23 -42.80
N MET A 580 -3.04 27.37 -42.26
CA MET A 580 -2.52 26.50 -41.20
C MET A 580 -3.33 26.59 -39.91
N ARG A 581 -3.71 27.81 -39.51
CA ARG A 581 -4.53 28.05 -38.31
C ARG A 581 -5.89 27.36 -38.41
N ASN A 582 -6.54 27.46 -39.57
CA ASN A 582 -7.85 26.84 -39.82
C ASN A 582 -7.75 25.30 -39.83
N LEU A 583 -6.72 24.75 -40.48
CA LEU A 583 -6.46 23.31 -40.53
C LEU A 583 -6.21 22.70 -39.13
N VAL A 584 -5.52 23.43 -38.25
CA VAL A 584 -5.29 23.03 -36.85
C VAL A 584 -6.58 23.10 -36.04
N ALA A 585 -7.39 24.14 -36.22
CA ALA A 585 -8.66 24.29 -35.52
C ALA A 585 -9.68 23.19 -35.88
N GLU A 586 -9.78 22.84 -37.17
CA GLU A 586 -10.68 21.79 -37.67
C GLU A 586 -10.30 20.39 -37.16
N LYS A 587 -9.00 20.15 -36.90
CA LYS A 587 -8.47 18.85 -36.44
C LYS A 587 -8.58 18.64 -34.93
N ILE A 588 -8.69 19.71 -34.15
CA ILE A 588 -9.00 19.63 -32.70
C ILE A 588 -10.44 19.14 -32.48
N SER A 589 -11.33 19.35 -33.46
CA SER A 589 -12.74 18.94 -33.38
C SER A 589 -13.05 17.52 -33.88
N ASP A 590 -12.24 16.92 -34.76
CA ASP A 590 -12.58 15.64 -35.41
C ASP A 590 -11.50 14.56 -35.16
N SER A 591 -11.88 13.48 -34.48
CA SER A 591 -10.96 12.47 -33.91
C SER A 591 -10.43 11.44 -34.93
N LYS A 592 -10.23 11.83 -36.19
CA LYS A 592 -9.65 10.96 -37.22
C LYS A 592 -8.56 11.68 -38.02
N LEU A 593 -7.34 11.16 -37.91
CA LEU A 593 -6.23 11.48 -38.80
C LEU A 593 -6.53 10.92 -40.19
N SER A 594 -7.04 11.74 -41.11
CA SER A 594 -7.24 11.30 -42.51
C SER A 594 -6.33 11.99 -43.52
N ASP A 595 -5.62 13.07 -43.20
CA ASP A 595 -4.72 13.67 -44.19
C ASP A 595 -3.51 14.39 -43.56
N GLU A 596 -2.49 13.60 -43.19
CA GLU A 596 -1.18 14.11 -42.73
C GLU A 596 -0.43 14.86 -43.85
N SER A 597 -0.73 14.54 -45.12
CA SER A 597 -0.13 15.16 -46.30
C SER A 597 -0.47 16.65 -46.41
N ALA A 598 -1.69 17.03 -46.01
CA ALA A 598 -2.15 18.42 -46.04
C ALA A 598 -1.40 19.32 -45.04
N VAL A 599 -1.18 18.83 -43.81
CA VAL A 599 -0.43 19.58 -42.78
C VAL A 599 1.03 19.78 -43.19
N LEU A 600 1.67 18.72 -43.68
CA LEU A 600 3.06 18.77 -44.13
C LEU A 600 3.24 19.70 -45.35
N SER A 601 2.29 19.69 -46.29
CA SER A 601 2.33 20.57 -47.47
C SER A 601 2.23 22.05 -47.11
N HIS A 602 1.34 22.42 -46.17
CA HIS A 602 1.19 23.81 -45.74
C HIS A 602 2.38 24.28 -44.91
N LEU A 603 2.95 23.42 -44.05
CA LEU A 603 4.19 23.70 -43.33
C LEU A 603 5.37 23.93 -44.29
N PHE A 604 5.49 23.13 -45.34
CA PHE A 604 6.55 23.29 -46.34
C PHE A 604 6.42 24.60 -47.13
N ASN A 605 5.19 24.94 -47.54
CA ASN A 605 4.89 26.22 -48.21
C ASN A 605 5.21 27.41 -47.32
N LEU A 606 4.90 27.33 -46.03
CA LEU A 606 5.18 28.38 -45.07
C LEU A 606 6.71 28.61 -44.91
N CYS A 607 7.49 27.53 -44.80
CA CYS A 607 8.97 27.60 -44.77
C CYS A 607 9.54 28.26 -46.04
N TYR A 608 9.03 27.88 -47.21
CA TYR A 608 9.46 28.45 -48.49
C TYR A 608 9.13 29.95 -48.60
N CYS A 609 7.93 30.34 -48.17
CA CYS A 609 7.50 31.74 -48.16
C CYS A 609 8.33 32.59 -47.19
N PHE A 610 8.65 32.09 -45.99
CA PHE A 610 9.54 32.80 -45.06
C PHE A 610 10.96 32.94 -45.58
N SER A 611 11.54 31.87 -46.10
CA SER A 611 12.86 31.88 -46.73
C SER A 611 12.96 32.95 -47.83
N THR A 612 11.96 33.00 -48.71
CA THR A 612 11.90 34.01 -49.79
C THR A 612 11.73 35.42 -49.24
N PHE A 613 10.88 35.58 -48.22
CA PHE A 613 10.62 36.87 -47.58
C PHE A 613 11.88 37.43 -46.89
N PHE A 614 12.60 36.64 -46.10
CA PHE A 614 13.83 37.09 -45.43
C PHE A 614 14.93 37.48 -46.42
N ARG A 615 15.11 36.69 -47.50
CA ARG A 615 16.07 37.02 -48.58
C ARG A 615 15.77 38.38 -49.22
N LEU A 616 14.51 38.66 -49.55
CA LEU A 616 14.10 39.92 -50.18
C LEU A 616 14.11 41.10 -49.20
N GLY A 617 13.79 40.88 -47.93
CA GLY A 617 13.77 41.93 -46.89
C GLY A 617 15.17 42.45 -46.57
N GLN A 618 16.17 41.57 -46.53
CA GLN A 618 17.56 41.98 -46.29
C GLN A 618 18.16 42.72 -47.50
N ALA A 619 17.79 42.34 -48.72
CA ALA A 619 18.13 43.09 -49.93
C ALA A 619 17.50 44.51 -49.92
N ALA A 620 16.24 44.63 -49.50
CA ALA A 620 15.56 45.91 -49.36
C ALA A 620 16.18 46.81 -48.26
N LEU A 621 16.49 46.26 -47.09
CA LEU A 621 17.14 46.99 -45.99
C LEU A 621 18.53 47.53 -46.37
N ARG A 622 19.31 46.80 -47.18
CA ARG A 622 20.63 47.26 -47.65
C ARG A 622 20.56 48.35 -48.73
N ILE A 623 19.54 48.34 -49.60
CA ILE A 623 19.27 49.43 -50.56
C ILE A 623 18.87 50.73 -49.80
N LEU A 624 18.19 50.59 -48.67
CA LEU A 624 17.81 51.72 -47.83
C LEU A 624 18.99 52.27 -47.04
N ALA A 625 19.94 51.43 -46.63
CA ALA A 625 21.18 51.86 -45.97
C ALA A 625 22.14 52.66 -46.88
N THR A 626 21.97 52.62 -48.20
CA THR A 626 22.77 53.37 -49.18
C THR A 626 22.08 54.60 -49.75
N SER A 627 20.85 54.91 -49.31
CA SER A 627 20.02 56.02 -49.80
C SER A 627 19.66 56.97 -48.66
N ASP A 628 20.29 58.15 -48.61
CA ASP A 628 20.11 59.19 -47.58
C ASP A 628 18.69 59.81 -47.47
N ASN A 629 17.65 59.23 -48.10
CA ASN A 629 16.36 59.91 -48.25
C ASN A 629 15.10 59.03 -48.12
N VAL A 630 15.18 57.85 -47.50
CA VAL A 630 14.02 56.92 -47.42
C VAL A 630 13.69 56.50 -45.98
N GLU A 631 13.77 57.43 -45.02
CA GLU A 631 13.58 57.09 -43.60
C GLU A 631 12.12 57.06 -43.09
N SER A 632 11.13 57.70 -43.71
CA SER A 632 9.83 57.88 -43.01
C SER A 632 8.71 56.86 -43.33
N LYS A 633 8.63 56.33 -44.56
CA LYS A 633 7.54 55.41 -44.95
C LYS A 633 7.81 53.93 -44.66
N LEU A 634 9.08 53.52 -44.61
CA LEU A 634 9.46 52.12 -44.50
C LEU A 634 9.58 51.64 -43.04
N VAL A 635 10.00 52.51 -42.13
CA VAL A 635 10.04 52.22 -40.68
C VAL A 635 8.63 51.97 -40.14
N GLY A 636 7.62 52.74 -40.61
CA GLY A 636 6.22 52.56 -40.22
C GLY A 636 5.64 51.20 -40.61
N ASN A 637 5.88 50.74 -41.85
CA ASN A 637 5.33 49.48 -42.34
C ASN A 637 6.08 48.25 -41.80
N CYS A 638 7.41 48.36 -41.58
CA CYS A 638 8.18 47.29 -40.93
C CYS A 638 7.85 47.15 -39.43
N ALA A 639 7.56 48.25 -38.72
CA ALA A 639 7.15 48.23 -37.31
C ALA A 639 5.75 47.65 -37.09
N ILE A 640 4.83 47.83 -38.05
CA ILE A 640 3.49 47.20 -38.01
C ILE A 640 3.60 45.68 -38.19
N PHE A 641 4.56 45.21 -39.00
CA PHE A 641 4.72 43.78 -39.29
C PHE A 641 5.42 43.00 -38.15
N TRP A 642 6.43 43.59 -37.50
CA TRP A 642 7.06 43.01 -36.30
C TRP A 642 6.13 42.98 -35.07
N ARG A 643 4.99 43.67 -35.12
CA ARG A 643 3.94 43.62 -34.10
C ARG A 643 2.93 42.49 -34.31
N PHE A 644 2.94 41.86 -35.49
CA PHE A 644 1.97 40.83 -35.90
C PHE A 644 2.50 39.39 -35.73
N PHE A 645 3.82 39.26 -35.60
CA PHE A 645 4.55 38.08 -35.13
C PHE A 645 4.70 38.14 -33.61
#